data_AF-A0AAT9S4L6-F1
#
_entry.id   AF-A0AAT9S4L6-F1
#
_cell.length_a   1.000
_cell.length_b   1.000
_cell.length_c   1.000
_cell.angle_alpha   90.00
_cell.angle_beta   90.00
_cell.angle_gamma   90.00
#
_symmetry.space_group_name_H-M   'P 1'
#
loop_
_entity.id
_entity.type
_entity.pdbx_description
1 polymer ?
#
loop_
_entity_poly.entity_id
_entity_poly.type
_entity_poly.pdbx_seq_one_letter_code
_entity_poly.pdbx_strand_id
1 'polypeptide(L)'
;MRHGRWLLDAGEGHPWEFADVGCLGRELDGAQRRFGRIVRAEAGAGVGVGVGVVGGEVFALARAVVCGWWEREEFWARERVWGPRLEQVVAATCRRYPEPPGWGERQWRLLVRDVVVFPEVVTVAAALSDPVVRELAAGGAAPGLVRRPGGEGFVAALGARLGRDWLGEVEQPDQAGPLSVWVQAVAREQRRPAAVLPPPGRGMWWVRSAHRPVEVGPGLRLLAPAFDTGAGPGGAAGAGAGGWRAEPAVPRRTGHGQGLTRRHEELFAEGLEHARAHAARWGHLALPHTSGRAGAGFDLGRWLANRRADAASLTRRQAEQLGALDAWWNPPWPVDWQRAWYRARTHVRERGPVHGGDNLQGLPRWLERWLRHQITHYPQLHDGQQQLLAELGLPAAEAERFNAWPGRRRPAADGLAQARAYAARHGHLAVSKPTRTDTGFALGTWLNQVRQRQHPHGRPTRLGRQLTAIDTWWNPPWPVAWQRMWWACRHHLAGLPDGIAWWPGAPDAEQATAWLGEQQDRQPLPHPEQQDLIDQLEALAGRVLVWQPRISDTAWHSLSALLPPPSHTGGRRSERQILEAIIHIACTRQAWRRLPQALGSFQTCRRRYLSWLADGTLTRICHAALPATDQAWQQTLAHRLRTSAQD
;
A
#
# COMPACT_ATOMS: atom_id res chain seq x y z
N MET A 1 -4.96 10.74 44.88
CA MET A 1 -4.17 11.70 45.65
C MET A 1 -3.81 11.08 46.98
N ARG A 2 -2.55 11.11 47.43
CA ARG A 2 -2.24 10.90 48.85
C ARG A 2 -1.85 12.27 49.40
N HIS A 3 -2.54 12.73 50.45
CA HIS A 3 -2.24 13.94 51.24
C HIS A 3 -2.76 15.32 50.77
N GLY A 4 -3.75 15.40 49.86
CA GLY A 4 -4.42 16.68 49.53
C GLY A 4 -3.55 17.71 48.81
N ARG A 5 -2.46 17.27 48.15
CA ARG A 5 -1.51 18.10 47.41
C ARG A 5 -1.54 17.75 45.93
N TRP A 6 -1.46 18.75 45.08
CA TRP A 6 -1.33 18.60 43.63
C TRP A 6 0.05 19.10 43.18
N LEU A 7 0.80 18.27 42.45
CA LEU A 7 2.12 18.64 41.92
C LEU A 7 1.96 19.64 40.77
N LEU A 8 2.62 20.81 40.89
CA LEU A 8 2.57 21.86 39.89
C LEU A 8 3.71 21.70 38.88
N ASP A 9 3.39 21.88 37.59
CA ASP A 9 4.39 21.85 36.51
C ASP A 9 5.03 23.24 36.30
N ALA A 10 5.57 23.82 37.39
CA ALA A 10 6.14 25.16 37.40
C ALA A 10 7.65 25.20 37.04
N GLY A 11 8.29 24.02 36.91
CA GLY A 11 9.73 23.86 36.65
C GLY A 11 10.59 23.82 37.93
N GLU A 12 11.80 23.28 37.82
CA GLU A 12 12.75 23.20 38.95
C GLU A 12 13.10 24.61 39.48
N GLY A 13 13.00 24.79 40.80
CA GLY A 13 13.36 26.04 41.50
C GLY A 13 12.22 27.05 41.69
N HIS A 14 10.98 26.71 41.33
CA HIS A 14 9.81 27.55 41.64
C HIS A 14 9.39 27.42 43.13
N PRO A 15 9.02 28.51 43.84
CA PRO A 15 8.72 28.48 45.28
C PRO A 15 7.49 27.62 45.65
N TRP A 16 6.64 27.31 44.67
CA TRP A 16 5.50 26.41 44.84
C TRP A 16 5.66 25.18 43.97
N GLU A 17 6.03 24.07 44.60
CA GLU A 17 6.04 22.73 44.00
C GLU A 17 4.64 22.08 44.03
N PHE A 18 3.78 22.51 44.97
CA PHE A 18 2.46 21.92 45.17
C PHE A 18 1.37 22.99 45.38
N ALA A 19 0.18 22.74 44.85
CA ALA A 19 -1.05 23.42 45.25
C ALA A 19 -1.78 22.61 46.34
N ASP A 20 -2.38 23.30 47.31
CA ASP A 20 -3.25 22.66 48.30
C ASP A 20 -4.65 22.49 47.71
N VAL A 21 -5.06 21.23 47.59
CA VAL A 21 -6.32 20.83 46.95
C VAL A 21 -7.23 20.07 47.91
N GLY A 22 -6.98 20.17 49.21
CA GLY A 22 -7.83 19.55 50.23
C GLY A 22 -9.29 19.97 50.11
N CYS A 23 -9.54 21.22 49.68
CA CYS A 23 -10.87 21.76 49.40
C CYS A 23 -11.61 21.06 48.24
N LEU A 24 -10.89 20.46 47.29
CA LEU A 24 -11.45 19.77 46.11
C LEU A 24 -11.32 18.24 46.16
N GLY A 25 -10.89 17.67 47.28
CA GLY A 25 -10.49 16.26 47.37
C GLY A 25 -11.54 15.26 46.86
N ARG A 26 -12.81 15.41 47.27
CA ARG A 26 -13.90 14.50 46.84
C ARG A 26 -14.13 14.54 45.33
N GLU A 27 -14.03 15.72 44.73
CA GLU A 27 -14.29 15.93 43.31
C GLU A 27 -13.14 15.42 42.44
N LEU A 28 -11.91 15.72 42.85
CA LEU A 28 -10.71 15.26 42.17
C LEU A 28 -10.53 13.74 42.28
N ASP A 29 -10.90 13.12 43.41
CA ASP A 29 -10.95 11.66 43.54
C ASP A 29 -12.01 11.03 42.62
N GLY A 30 -13.17 11.68 42.49
CA GLY A 30 -14.21 11.29 41.54
C GLY A 30 -13.72 11.37 40.09
N ALA A 31 -12.99 12.43 39.74
CA ALA A 31 -12.36 12.61 38.44
C ALA A 31 -11.27 11.56 38.18
N GLN A 32 -10.39 11.26 39.15
CA GLN A 32 -9.36 10.22 39.03
C GLN A 32 -9.96 8.83 38.80
N ARG A 33 -11.06 8.48 39.48
CA ARG A 33 -11.78 7.21 39.22
C ARG A 33 -12.38 7.15 37.82
N ARG A 34 -12.94 8.27 37.32
CA ARG A 34 -13.47 8.37 35.94
C ARG A 34 -12.36 8.28 34.90
N PHE A 35 -11.24 8.97 35.12
CA PHE A 35 -10.04 8.88 34.29
C PHE A 35 -9.61 7.43 34.08
N GLY A 36 -9.46 6.67 35.17
CA GLY A 36 -9.10 5.25 35.10
C GLY A 36 -10.15 4.34 34.45
N ARG A 37 -11.43 4.75 34.38
CA ARG A 37 -12.47 4.02 33.62
C ARG A 37 -12.35 4.28 32.12
N ILE A 38 -12.14 5.52 31.71
CA ILE A 38 -12.00 5.93 30.30
C ILE A 38 -10.76 5.29 29.67
N VAL A 39 -9.61 5.33 30.37
CA VAL A 39 -8.37 4.66 29.92
C VAL A 39 -8.62 3.17 29.64
N ARG A 40 -9.35 2.48 30.52
CA ARG A 40 -9.68 1.06 30.35
C ARG A 40 -10.67 0.81 29.21
N ALA A 41 -11.66 1.68 29.03
CA ALA A 41 -12.66 1.55 27.97
C ALA A 41 -12.05 1.73 26.56
N GLU A 42 -11.23 2.76 26.37
CA GLU A 42 -10.57 3.04 25.08
C GLU A 42 -9.49 2.02 24.75
N ALA A 43 -8.81 1.47 25.77
CA ALA A 43 -7.88 0.37 25.59
C ALA A 43 -8.54 -0.96 25.15
N GLY A 44 -9.78 -1.22 25.58
CA GLY A 44 -10.53 -2.40 25.18
C GLY A 44 -11.07 -2.34 23.74
N ALA A 45 -11.25 -1.13 23.20
CA ALA A 45 -11.74 -0.91 21.83
C ALA A 45 -10.62 -0.97 20.77
N GLY A 46 -9.36 -0.81 21.16
CA GLY A 46 -8.19 -0.84 20.28
C GLY A 46 -7.48 -2.19 20.27
N VAL A 47 -7.89 -3.12 19.39
CA VAL A 47 -7.07 -4.31 19.10
C VAL A 47 -5.83 -3.87 18.33
N GLY A 48 -4.69 -3.71 19.03
CA GLY A 48 -3.36 -3.63 18.40
C GLY A 48 -2.50 -2.39 18.66
N VAL A 49 -2.95 -1.40 19.43
CA VAL A 49 -2.11 -0.25 19.84
C VAL A 49 -2.07 -0.17 21.37
N GLY A 50 -0.88 0.02 21.95
CA GLY A 50 -0.64 -0.09 23.39
C GLY A 50 -1.65 0.71 24.24
N VAL A 51 -2.24 0.00 25.22
CA VAL A 51 -3.25 0.43 26.21
C VAL A 51 -3.03 1.85 26.79
N GLY A 52 -1.77 2.30 26.92
CA GLY A 52 -1.42 3.60 27.50
C GLY A 52 -1.39 4.78 26.52
N VAL A 53 -1.23 4.56 25.21
CA VAL A 53 -1.02 5.63 24.23
C VAL A 53 -2.34 6.32 23.86
N VAL A 54 -3.37 5.53 23.58
CA VAL A 54 -4.70 6.06 23.19
C VAL A 54 -5.37 6.81 24.35
N GLY A 55 -5.25 6.29 25.57
CA GLY A 55 -5.78 6.96 26.76
C GLY A 55 -5.17 8.35 26.96
N GLY A 56 -3.85 8.48 26.83
CA GLY A 56 -3.16 9.78 26.97
C GLY A 56 -3.57 10.82 25.92
N GLU A 57 -3.83 10.39 24.68
CA GLU A 57 -4.23 11.29 23.59
C GLU A 57 -5.65 11.87 23.77
N VAL A 58 -6.61 11.06 24.27
CA VAL A 58 -7.97 11.53 24.58
C VAL A 58 -7.93 12.67 25.61
N PHE A 59 -7.16 12.51 26.68
CA PHE A 59 -7.04 13.55 27.71
C PHE A 59 -6.22 14.75 27.23
N ALA A 60 -5.24 14.56 26.35
CA ALA A 60 -4.52 15.68 25.74
C ALA A 60 -5.47 16.57 24.91
N LEU A 61 -6.37 15.95 24.13
CA LEU A 61 -7.41 16.68 23.39
C LEU A 61 -8.41 17.36 24.32
N ALA A 62 -8.94 16.64 25.32
CA ALA A 62 -9.88 17.22 26.27
C ALA A 62 -9.26 18.40 27.04
N ARG A 63 -7.97 18.30 27.42
CA ARG A 63 -7.21 19.41 28.00
C ARG A 63 -7.09 20.59 27.03
N ALA A 64 -6.78 20.34 25.76
CA ALA A 64 -6.73 21.38 24.74
C ALA A 64 -8.06 22.13 24.57
N VAL A 65 -9.19 21.40 24.55
CA VAL A 65 -10.53 21.99 24.46
C VAL A 65 -10.84 22.84 25.70
N VAL A 66 -10.66 22.29 26.90
CA VAL A 66 -11.00 22.98 28.14
C VAL A 66 -10.09 24.18 28.41
N CYS A 67 -8.79 24.08 28.12
CA CYS A 67 -7.88 25.22 28.21
C CYS A 67 -8.19 26.29 27.16
N GLY A 68 -8.65 25.90 25.96
CA GLY A 68 -9.15 26.85 24.98
C GLY A 68 -10.38 27.62 25.49
N TRP A 69 -11.31 26.94 26.16
CA TRP A 69 -12.44 27.58 26.83
C TRP A 69 -12.02 28.47 28.01
N TRP A 70 -11.01 28.04 28.78
CA TRP A 70 -10.44 28.80 29.89
C TRP A 70 -9.87 30.16 29.47
N GLU A 71 -9.45 30.30 28.21
CA GLU A 71 -8.89 31.55 27.68
C GLU A 71 -9.96 32.50 27.12
N ARG A 72 -11.21 32.05 26.95
CA ARG A 72 -12.30 32.81 26.31
C ARG A 72 -13.18 33.52 27.34
N GLU A 73 -13.35 34.84 27.19
CA GLU A 73 -14.20 35.64 28.09
C GLU A 73 -15.68 35.26 27.97
N GLU A 74 -16.16 34.95 26.76
CA GLU A 74 -17.57 34.53 26.56
C GLU A 74 -17.90 33.25 27.33
N PHE A 75 -16.91 32.37 27.52
CA PHE A 75 -17.07 31.14 28.29
C PHE A 75 -17.09 31.43 29.79
N TRP A 76 -16.19 32.27 30.29
CA TRP A 76 -16.18 32.71 31.69
C TRP A 76 -17.45 33.46 32.10
N ALA A 77 -18.10 34.17 31.17
CA ALA A 77 -19.37 34.86 31.44
C ALA A 77 -20.53 33.90 31.77
N ARG A 78 -20.44 32.63 31.33
CA ARG A 78 -21.50 31.62 31.51
C ARG A 78 -21.09 30.46 32.40
N GLU A 79 -19.79 30.26 32.58
CA GLU A 79 -19.21 29.23 33.42
C GLU A 79 -19.32 29.60 34.90
N ARG A 80 -19.89 28.70 35.71
CA ARG A 80 -20.17 28.93 37.14
C ARG A 80 -19.30 28.09 38.07
N VAL A 81 -18.57 27.12 37.53
CA VAL A 81 -17.85 26.12 38.32
C VAL A 81 -16.39 26.53 38.54
N TRP A 82 -15.74 27.11 37.53
CA TRP A 82 -14.30 27.43 37.61
C TRP A 82 -13.95 28.53 38.60
N GLY A 83 -14.75 29.60 38.68
CA GLY A 83 -14.52 30.70 39.62
C GLY A 83 -14.43 30.25 41.07
N PRO A 84 -15.46 29.57 41.62
CA PRO A 84 -15.43 29.08 42.99
C PRO A 84 -14.27 28.11 43.27
N ARG A 85 -13.93 27.23 42.32
CA ARG A 85 -12.79 26.30 42.48
C ARG A 85 -11.45 27.02 42.49
N LEU A 86 -11.27 28.01 41.62
CA LEU A 86 -10.09 28.84 41.56
C LEU A 86 -9.87 29.55 42.90
N GLU A 87 -10.90 30.22 43.42
CA GLU A 87 -10.83 30.92 44.71
C GLU A 87 -10.51 29.96 45.86
N GLN A 88 -11.13 28.78 45.91
CA GLN A 88 -10.89 27.79 46.96
C GLN A 88 -9.46 27.24 46.94
N VAL A 89 -8.90 26.95 45.76
CA VAL A 89 -7.54 26.41 45.61
C VAL A 89 -6.50 27.49 45.90
N VAL A 90 -6.70 28.73 45.41
CA VAL A 90 -5.81 29.85 45.70
C VAL A 90 -5.83 30.15 47.21
N ALA A 91 -7.01 30.27 47.83
CA ALA A 91 -7.12 30.52 49.26
C ALA A 91 -6.57 29.40 50.15
N ALA A 92 -6.64 28.13 49.71
CA ALA A 92 -6.01 27.01 50.41
C ALA A 92 -4.49 27.02 50.25
N THR A 93 -3.99 27.36 49.06
CA THR A 93 -2.55 27.40 48.76
C THR A 93 -1.87 28.57 49.47
N CYS A 94 -2.46 29.78 49.43
CA CYS A 94 -1.93 30.96 50.12
C CYS A 94 -1.92 30.83 51.65
N ARG A 95 -2.79 29.99 52.23
CA ARG A 95 -2.76 29.69 53.68
C ARG A 95 -1.52 28.94 54.11
N ARG A 96 -0.87 28.23 53.19
CA ARG A 96 0.27 27.35 53.48
C ARG A 96 1.58 27.93 52.97
N TYR A 97 1.53 28.79 51.95
CA TYR A 97 2.68 29.43 51.35
C TYR A 97 2.38 30.92 51.10
N PRO A 98 3.17 31.86 51.65
CA PRO A 98 2.99 33.30 51.42
C PRO A 98 3.11 33.66 49.93
N GLU A 99 2.34 34.66 49.49
CA GLU A 99 2.37 35.16 48.12
C GLU A 99 3.66 35.96 47.83
N PRO A 100 4.37 35.72 46.71
CA PRO A 100 5.50 36.53 46.28
C PRO A 100 5.04 37.96 45.94
N PRO A 101 5.85 38.98 46.25
CA PRO A 101 5.53 40.35 45.89
C PRO A 101 5.42 40.52 44.36
N GLY A 102 4.36 41.16 43.89
CA GLY A 102 4.11 41.43 42.45
C GLY A 102 3.34 40.33 41.71
N TRP A 103 2.88 39.29 42.42
CA TRP A 103 2.00 38.27 41.85
C TRP A 103 0.57 38.81 41.68
N GLY A 104 -0.13 38.38 40.63
CA GLY A 104 -1.47 38.87 40.30
C GLY A 104 -2.40 37.77 39.77
N GLU A 105 -3.61 38.17 39.40
CA GLU A 105 -4.68 37.24 38.99
C GLU A 105 -4.26 36.33 37.81
N ARG A 106 -3.50 36.86 36.84
CA ARG A 106 -3.08 36.11 35.65
C ARG A 106 -2.13 34.97 35.99
N GLN A 107 -1.20 35.21 36.91
CA GLN A 107 -0.24 34.20 37.33
C GLN A 107 -0.93 33.11 38.17
N TRP A 108 -1.87 33.47 39.04
CA TRP A 108 -2.70 32.48 39.75
C TRP A 108 -3.58 31.66 38.80
N ARG A 109 -4.26 32.32 37.86
CA ARG A 109 -5.10 31.65 36.85
C ARG A 109 -4.32 30.67 35.99
N LEU A 110 -3.03 30.91 35.74
CA LEU A 110 -2.16 29.97 35.02
C LEU A 110 -1.66 28.85 35.94
N LEU A 111 -1.17 29.20 37.14
CA LEU A 111 -0.54 28.26 38.08
C LEU A 111 -1.48 27.12 38.47
N VAL A 112 -2.73 27.45 38.82
CA VAL A 112 -3.69 26.45 39.30
C VAL A 112 -4.68 26.00 38.22
N ARG A 113 -4.52 26.46 36.97
CA ARG A 113 -5.41 26.13 35.84
C ARG A 113 -5.68 24.64 35.77
N ASP A 114 -4.61 23.86 35.69
CA ASP A 114 -4.68 22.43 35.42
C ASP A 114 -5.35 21.67 36.58
N VAL A 115 -5.26 22.18 37.82
CA VAL A 115 -6.00 21.65 38.97
C VAL A 115 -7.50 21.94 38.84
N VAL A 116 -7.83 23.19 38.54
CA VAL A 116 -9.21 23.69 38.51
C VAL A 116 -10.00 23.03 37.39
N VAL A 117 -9.36 22.82 36.23
CA VAL A 117 -9.99 22.27 35.02
C VAL A 117 -9.93 20.75 34.94
N PHE A 118 -9.13 20.06 35.75
CA PHE A 118 -8.96 18.61 35.66
C PHE A 118 -10.30 17.83 35.73
N PRO A 119 -11.25 18.14 36.65
CA PRO A 119 -12.56 17.51 36.64
C PRO A 119 -13.32 17.69 35.32
N GLU A 120 -13.24 18.87 34.68
CA GLU A 120 -13.86 19.15 33.39
C GLU A 120 -13.15 18.42 32.26
N VAL A 121 -11.83 18.36 32.26
CA VAL A 121 -11.03 17.61 31.28
C VAL A 121 -11.46 16.15 31.27
N VAL A 122 -11.65 15.54 32.45
CA VAL A 122 -12.14 14.16 32.55
C VAL A 122 -13.58 14.03 32.05
N THR A 123 -14.43 15.02 32.30
CA THR A 123 -15.84 15.00 31.87
C THR A 123 -15.97 15.18 30.36
N VAL A 124 -15.16 16.06 29.75
CA VAL A 124 -15.06 16.27 28.31
C VAL A 124 -14.47 15.04 27.63
N ALA A 125 -13.41 14.44 28.17
CA ALA A 125 -12.88 13.18 27.68
C ALA A 125 -13.94 12.08 27.67
N ALA A 126 -14.72 11.94 28.74
CA ALA A 126 -15.82 10.97 28.81
C ALA A 126 -16.89 11.23 27.73
N ALA A 127 -17.27 12.50 27.53
CA ALA A 127 -18.27 12.89 26.55
C ALA A 127 -17.80 12.66 25.10
N LEU A 128 -16.53 12.94 24.79
CA LEU A 128 -15.97 12.71 23.45
C LEU A 128 -15.74 11.22 23.15
N SER A 129 -15.49 10.40 24.17
CA SER A 129 -15.41 8.94 24.06
C SER A 129 -16.77 8.27 23.81
N ASP A 130 -17.88 8.93 24.16
CA ASP A 130 -19.23 8.41 23.96
C ASP A 130 -19.49 8.10 22.47
N PRO A 131 -19.84 6.86 22.11
CA PRO A 131 -20.13 6.47 20.72
C PRO A 131 -21.18 7.35 20.04
N VAL A 132 -22.23 7.74 20.77
CA VAL A 132 -23.32 8.57 20.22
C VAL A 132 -22.80 9.96 19.85
N VAL A 133 -21.91 10.54 20.66
CA VAL A 133 -21.29 11.83 20.37
C VAL A 133 -20.36 11.74 19.15
N ARG A 134 -19.63 10.63 19.00
CA ARG A 134 -18.75 10.39 17.84
C ARG A 134 -19.54 10.21 16.55
N GLU A 135 -20.67 9.52 16.59
CA GLU A 135 -21.57 9.37 15.44
C GLU A 135 -22.19 10.72 15.03
N LEU A 136 -22.63 11.52 15.99
CA LEU A 136 -23.15 12.86 15.74
C LEU A 136 -22.06 13.79 15.17
N ALA A 137 -20.83 13.71 15.68
CA ALA A 137 -19.69 14.49 15.18
C ALA A 137 -19.37 14.16 13.71
N ALA A 138 -19.44 12.89 13.33
CA ALA A 138 -19.19 12.47 11.94
C ALA A 138 -20.28 12.91 10.94
N GLY A 139 -21.41 13.40 11.43
CA GLY A 139 -22.50 13.94 10.63
C GLY A 139 -23.42 12.85 10.08
N GLY A 140 -23.93 11.98 10.96
CA GLY A 140 -24.78 10.83 10.65
C GLY A 140 -25.68 11.01 9.43
N ALA A 141 -25.50 10.13 8.43
CA ALA A 141 -26.43 10.01 7.32
C ALA A 141 -26.48 8.58 6.79
N ALA A 142 -27.71 8.11 6.58
CA ALA A 142 -28.03 7.06 5.64
C ALA A 142 -27.38 7.35 4.26
N PRO A 143 -27.07 6.31 3.47
CA PRO A 143 -26.31 6.47 2.24
C PRO A 143 -27.07 7.38 1.24
N GLY A 144 -26.54 8.57 0.97
CA GLY A 144 -27.04 9.45 -0.10
C GLY A 144 -27.00 10.97 0.15
N LEU A 145 -26.86 11.45 1.38
CA LEU A 145 -26.84 12.89 1.68
C LEU A 145 -25.50 13.33 2.30
N VAL A 146 -24.79 14.23 1.62
CA VAL A 146 -23.55 14.84 2.13
C VAL A 146 -23.92 15.92 3.16
N ARG A 147 -24.09 15.54 4.44
CA ARG A 147 -24.13 16.52 5.53
C ARG A 147 -22.71 16.96 5.91
N ARG A 148 -22.55 18.23 6.28
CA ARG A 148 -21.31 18.76 6.85
C ARG A 148 -21.04 18.09 8.21
N PRO A 149 -19.83 17.57 8.47
CA PRO A 149 -19.44 17.10 9.81
C PRO A 149 -19.57 18.22 10.84
N GLY A 150 -20.01 17.92 12.06
CA GLY A 150 -20.08 18.89 13.16
C GLY A 150 -21.26 19.85 13.15
N GLY A 151 -22.44 19.44 12.65
CA GLY A 151 -23.65 20.26 12.72
C GLY A 151 -24.08 20.60 14.16
N GLU A 152 -25.02 21.56 14.29
CA GLU A 152 -25.54 22.06 15.59
C GLU A 152 -25.94 20.96 16.58
N GLY A 153 -26.43 19.82 16.08
CA GLY A 153 -26.78 18.65 16.90
C GLY A 153 -25.62 18.01 17.67
N PHE A 154 -24.37 18.10 17.18
CA PHE A 154 -23.19 17.62 17.91
C PHE A 154 -22.88 18.51 19.11
N VAL A 155 -22.83 19.84 18.92
CA VAL A 155 -22.49 20.77 19.99
C VAL A 155 -23.60 20.80 21.05
N ALA A 156 -24.86 20.69 20.65
CA ALA A 156 -25.98 20.52 21.57
C ALA A 156 -25.89 19.22 22.39
N ALA A 157 -25.57 18.09 21.76
CA ALA A 157 -25.41 16.81 22.45
C ALA A 157 -24.18 16.77 23.39
N LEU A 158 -23.12 17.49 23.03
CA LEU A 158 -21.96 17.70 23.91
C LEU A 158 -22.33 18.61 25.09
N GLY A 159 -23.02 19.72 24.83
CA GLY A 159 -23.52 20.65 25.86
C GLY A 159 -24.37 19.93 26.90
N ALA A 160 -25.36 19.14 26.47
CA ALA A 160 -26.22 18.36 27.36
C ALA A 160 -25.44 17.39 28.25
N ARG A 161 -24.43 16.70 27.69
CA ARG A 161 -23.55 15.77 28.47
C ARG A 161 -22.64 16.48 29.46
N LEU A 162 -22.29 17.74 29.18
CA LEU A 162 -21.46 18.56 30.05
C LEU A 162 -22.29 19.39 31.04
N GLY A 163 -23.63 19.32 30.99
CA GLY A 163 -24.53 20.19 31.77
C GLY A 163 -24.41 21.67 31.39
N ARG A 164 -24.09 21.95 30.11
CA ARG A 164 -23.84 23.27 29.55
C ARG A 164 -24.64 23.43 28.26
N ASP A 165 -25.97 23.55 28.40
CA ASP A 165 -26.88 23.63 27.24
C ASP A 165 -26.62 24.88 26.37
N TRP A 166 -26.00 25.91 26.96
CA TRP A 166 -25.55 27.13 26.30
C TRP A 166 -24.29 26.97 25.44
N LEU A 167 -23.66 25.79 25.41
CA LEU A 167 -22.40 25.56 24.70
C LEU A 167 -22.53 25.82 23.18
N GLY A 168 -23.69 25.53 22.59
CA GLY A 168 -23.97 25.74 21.17
C GLY A 168 -23.91 27.21 20.73
N GLU A 169 -24.09 28.15 21.63
CA GLU A 169 -24.03 29.58 21.34
C GLU A 169 -22.58 30.12 21.37
N VAL A 170 -21.70 29.43 22.09
CA VAL A 170 -20.30 29.83 22.31
C VAL A 170 -19.35 29.10 21.35
N GLU A 171 -19.64 27.84 21.05
CA GLU A 171 -18.91 27.03 20.06
C GLU A 171 -19.63 27.10 18.72
N GLN A 172 -19.25 28.08 17.89
CA GLN A 172 -19.75 28.21 16.53
C GLN A 172 -19.01 27.24 15.59
N PRO A 173 -19.71 26.60 14.64
CA PRO A 173 -19.12 25.59 13.75
C PRO A 173 -18.01 26.12 12.83
N ASP A 174 -17.96 27.43 12.60
CA ASP A 174 -16.95 28.09 11.74
C ASP A 174 -15.67 28.49 12.50
N GLN A 175 -15.64 28.36 13.83
CA GLN A 175 -14.47 28.71 14.64
C GLN A 175 -13.43 27.59 14.62
N ALA A 176 -12.21 27.91 14.17
CA ALA A 176 -11.10 26.96 14.10
C ALA A 176 -10.52 26.63 15.49
N GLY A 177 -11.18 25.74 16.23
CA GLY A 177 -10.77 25.25 17.54
C GLY A 177 -10.40 23.74 17.58
N PRO A 178 -9.82 23.25 18.70
CA PRO A 178 -9.46 21.83 18.86
C PRO A 178 -10.65 20.87 18.67
N LEU A 179 -11.85 21.28 19.08
CA LEU A 179 -13.09 20.52 18.90
C LEU A 179 -13.46 20.37 17.42
N SER A 180 -13.39 21.46 16.64
CA SER A 180 -13.65 21.45 15.19
C SER A 180 -12.67 20.55 14.42
N VAL A 181 -11.39 20.54 14.82
CA VAL A 181 -10.35 19.69 14.21
C VAL A 181 -10.60 18.22 14.51
N TRP A 182 -11.00 17.91 15.75
CA TRP A 182 -11.38 16.56 16.16
C TRP A 182 -12.61 16.06 15.38
N VAL A 183 -13.68 16.86 15.27
CA VAL A 183 -14.88 16.54 14.49
C VAL A 183 -14.51 16.14 13.05
N GLN A 184 -13.65 16.93 12.40
CA GLN A 184 -13.19 16.60 11.05
C GLN A 184 -12.34 15.32 11.02
N ALA A 185 -11.58 15.03 12.08
CA ALA A 185 -10.76 13.82 12.18
C ALA A 185 -11.63 12.56 12.34
N VAL A 186 -12.65 12.61 13.19
CA VAL A 186 -13.64 11.53 13.36
C VAL A 186 -14.35 11.24 12.03
N ALA A 187 -14.79 12.27 11.31
CA ALA A 187 -15.42 12.10 9.99
C ALA A 187 -14.49 11.48 8.94
N ARG A 188 -13.18 11.78 8.98
CA ARG A 188 -12.18 11.13 8.11
C ARG A 188 -11.96 9.68 8.50
N GLU A 189 -11.95 9.38 9.79
CA GLU A 189 -11.69 8.04 10.31
C GLU A 189 -12.85 7.08 10.01
N GLN A 190 -14.10 7.54 10.08
CA GLN A 190 -15.26 6.74 9.66
C GLN A 190 -15.33 6.48 8.15
N ARG A 191 -14.77 7.37 7.33
CA ARG A 191 -14.67 7.19 5.87
C ARG A 191 -13.46 6.35 5.45
N ARG A 192 -12.57 5.99 6.38
CA ARG A 192 -11.40 5.15 6.07
C ARG A 192 -11.80 3.68 6.02
N PRO A 193 -11.29 2.91 5.03
CA PRO A 193 -11.41 1.46 5.05
C PRO A 193 -10.68 0.88 6.29
N ALA A 194 -11.30 -0.09 6.95
CA ALA A 194 -10.83 -0.69 8.21
C ALA A 194 -9.39 -1.25 8.18
N ALA A 195 -8.80 -1.45 7.01
CA ALA A 195 -7.45 -2.02 6.82
C ALA A 195 -6.29 -0.99 6.83
N VAL A 196 -6.56 0.32 6.94
CA VAL A 196 -5.53 1.37 6.86
C VAL A 196 -5.40 2.12 8.18
N LEU A 197 -4.28 1.91 8.89
CA LEU A 197 -3.95 2.65 10.11
C LEU A 197 -3.75 4.15 9.84
N PRO A 198 -4.14 5.04 10.78
CA PRO A 198 -3.81 6.45 10.67
C PRO A 198 -2.29 6.65 10.64
N PRO A 199 -1.76 7.55 9.80
CA PRO A 199 -0.37 7.96 9.90
C PRO A 199 -0.09 8.61 11.28
N PRO A 200 1.14 8.47 11.81
CA PRO A 200 1.51 9.04 13.11
C PRO A 200 1.24 10.55 13.13
N GLY A 201 0.65 11.04 14.22
CA GLY A 201 0.29 12.45 14.36
C GLY A 201 -0.95 12.89 13.55
N ARG A 202 -1.80 11.95 13.10
CA ARG A 202 -3.07 12.23 12.42
C ARG A 202 -4.23 11.30 12.84
N GLY A 203 -4.16 10.71 14.03
CA GLY A 203 -5.29 9.99 14.64
C GLY A 203 -6.38 10.96 15.11
N MET A 204 -7.62 10.50 15.32
CA MET A 204 -8.70 11.37 15.81
C MET A 204 -8.33 12.13 17.08
N TRP A 205 -7.60 11.52 18.02
CA TRP A 205 -7.23 12.11 19.31
C TRP A 205 -6.02 13.05 19.26
N TRP A 206 -5.41 13.25 18.09
CA TRP A 206 -4.18 14.03 17.98
C TRP A 206 -4.41 15.54 18.07
N VAL A 207 -3.71 16.20 19.00
CA VAL A 207 -3.73 17.66 19.18
C VAL A 207 -2.64 18.34 18.38
N ARG A 208 -3.04 19.24 17.48
CA ARG A 208 -2.13 20.11 16.71
C ARG A 208 -1.38 21.06 17.65
N SER A 209 -0.12 21.36 17.31
CA SER A 209 0.72 22.27 18.10
C SER A 209 0.06 23.64 18.37
N ALA A 210 -0.70 24.18 17.41
CA ALA A 210 -1.43 25.44 17.55
C ALA A 210 -2.54 25.43 18.61
N HIS A 211 -3.03 24.26 19.00
CA HIS A 211 -4.07 24.10 20.03
C HIS A 211 -3.52 23.48 21.32
N ARG A 212 -2.18 23.34 21.45
CA ARG A 212 -1.60 22.83 22.69
C ARG A 212 -1.65 23.93 23.76
N PRO A 213 -2.21 23.65 24.94
CA PRO A 213 -2.24 24.61 26.04
C PRO A 213 -0.84 25.06 26.42
N VAL A 214 -0.71 26.32 26.85
CA VAL A 214 0.54 26.84 27.41
C VAL A 214 0.86 26.06 28.69
N GLU A 215 2.08 25.52 28.78
CA GLU A 215 2.54 24.85 30.00
C GLU A 215 2.83 25.85 31.12
N VAL A 216 2.57 25.45 32.36
CA VAL A 216 2.58 26.35 33.53
C VAL A 216 3.95 27.00 33.71
N GLY A 217 5.04 26.24 33.77
CA GLY A 217 6.39 26.78 33.97
C GLY A 217 6.87 27.75 32.88
N PRO A 218 6.83 27.40 31.58
CA PRO A 218 7.11 28.33 30.49
C PRO A 218 6.21 29.57 30.49
N GLY A 219 4.91 29.41 30.76
CA GLY A 219 3.97 30.51 30.81
C GLY A 219 4.20 31.46 31.98
N LEU A 220 4.55 30.95 33.17
CA LEU A 220 4.91 31.78 34.32
C LEU A 220 6.19 32.58 34.08
N ARG A 221 7.18 32.00 33.39
CA ARG A 221 8.40 32.73 32.98
C ARG A 221 8.11 33.87 32.00
N LEU A 222 7.08 33.75 31.18
CA LEU A 222 6.62 34.82 30.29
C LEU A 222 5.80 35.89 31.01
N LEU A 223 5.20 35.56 32.17
CA LEU A 223 4.39 36.46 32.99
C LEU A 223 5.16 37.14 34.13
N ALA A 224 6.38 36.68 34.43
CA ALA A 224 7.24 37.33 35.39
C ALA A 224 7.67 38.71 34.85
N PRO A 225 7.58 39.80 35.65
CA PRO A 225 8.31 41.01 35.32
C PRO A 225 9.81 40.67 35.33
N ALA A 226 10.60 41.30 34.46
CA ALA A 226 12.05 41.15 34.47
C ALA A 226 12.57 41.55 35.86
N PHE A 227 12.84 40.55 36.71
CA PHE A 227 13.49 40.77 37.98
C PHE A 227 14.97 41.01 37.67
N ASP A 228 15.39 42.27 37.82
CA ASP A 228 16.80 42.62 37.89
C ASP A 228 17.47 41.74 38.95
N THR A 229 18.42 40.93 38.50
CA THR A 229 19.42 40.32 39.36
C THR A 229 20.29 41.45 39.91
N GLY A 230 20.06 41.86 41.16
CA GLY A 230 20.93 42.83 41.82
C GLY A 230 20.59 43.11 43.29
N ALA A 231 21.41 42.56 44.19
CA ALA A 231 21.78 43.07 45.52
C ALA A 231 20.68 43.32 46.59
N GLY A 232 20.83 42.67 47.76
CA GLY A 232 20.26 43.20 49.02
C GLY A 232 21.12 44.35 49.59
N PRO A 233 20.86 44.86 50.82
CA PRO A 233 19.83 44.49 51.80
C PRO A 233 19.04 45.68 52.41
N GLY A 234 17.94 45.40 53.12
CA GLY A 234 17.47 46.23 54.24
C GLY A 234 15.98 46.64 54.27
N GLY A 235 15.30 46.28 55.37
CA GLY A 235 14.43 47.23 56.09
C GLY A 235 12.91 47.19 55.87
N ALA A 236 12.22 46.69 56.91
CA ALA A 236 10.95 47.17 57.49
C ALA A 236 9.59 46.85 56.82
N ALA A 237 8.91 45.87 57.44
CA ALA A 237 7.55 45.89 58.03
C ALA A 237 6.47 46.87 57.52
N GLY A 238 5.25 46.33 57.32
CA GLY A 238 4.01 47.11 57.37
C GLY A 238 2.79 46.39 56.79
N ALA A 239 1.92 45.89 57.65
CA ALA A 239 0.68 45.17 57.36
C ALA A 239 -0.42 46.04 56.72
N GLY A 240 -1.37 45.40 56.03
CA GLY A 240 -2.61 46.04 55.58
C GLY A 240 -3.56 45.10 54.86
N ALA A 241 -4.33 44.33 55.62
CA ALA A 241 -5.45 43.53 55.14
C ALA A 241 -6.49 44.39 54.39
N GLY A 242 -6.98 43.90 53.25
CA GLY A 242 -8.09 44.50 52.52
C GLY A 242 -8.85 43.41 51.75
N GLY A 243 -10.08 43.15 52.18
CA GLY A 243 -10.90 42.02 51.78
C GLY A 243 -11.27 41.97 50.29
N TRP A 244 -11.36 40.74 49.79
CA TRP A 244 -11.92 40.41 48.49
C TRP A 244 -13.44 40.58 48.49
N ARG A 245 -13.93 41.80 48.26
CA ARG A 245 -15.20 42.10 47.60
C ARG A 245 -15.21 43.51 47.02
N ALA A 246 -15.14 43.61 45.70
CA ALA A 246 -15.88 44.60 44.91
C ALA A 246 -15.89 44.16 43.44
N GLU A 247 -17.08 44.20 42.87
CA GLU A 247 -17.44 43.93 41.48
C GLU A 247 -16.70 44.81 40.44
N PRO A 248 -16.77 44.47 39.15
CA PRO A 248 -15.65 44.53 38.23
C PRO A 248 -15.54 45.91 37.57
N ALA A 249 -14.40 46.57 37.79
CA ALA A 249 -13.92 47.62 36.91
C ALA A 249 -12.43 47.39 36.70
N VAL A 250 -12.09 46.48 35.78
CA VAL A 250 -10.73 46.28 35.31
C VAL A 250 -10.38 47.46 34.41
N PRO A 251 -9.35 48.27 34.72
CA PRO A 251 -8.74 49.14 33.73
C PRO A 251 -8.21 48.25 32.62
N ARG A 252 -8.89 48.33 31.48
CA ARG A 252 -8.52 47.73 30.21
C ARG A 252 -7.03 47.94 29.97
N ARG A 253 -6.24 46.86 29.99
CA ARG A 253 -5.04 46.84 29.15
C ARG A 253 -5.52 46.63 27.72
N THR A 254 -5.76 47.74 27.04
CA THR A 254 -5.81 47.82 25.59
C THR A 254 -4.60 47.08 25.01
N GLY A 255 -4.89 46.02 24.27
CA GLY A 255 -3.91 45.18 23.61
C GLY A 255 -4.63 43.96 23.05
N HIS A 256 -5.49 44.18 22.06
CA HIS A 256 -6.24 43.17 21.29
C HIS A 256 -5.32 42.11 20.67
N GLY A 257 -4.76 41.17 21.44
CA GLY A 257 -3.81 40.16 20.91
C GLY A 257 -2.57 40.73 20.18
N GLN A 258 -2.39 42.06 20.14
CA GLN A 258 -1.43 42.71 19.27
C GLN A 258 0.00 42.51 19.76
N GLY A 259 0.24 42.22 21.04
CA GLY A 259 1.60 41.93 21.53
C GLY A 259 2.12 40.55 21.10
N LEU A 260 1.27 39.51 21.18
CA LEU A 260 1.60 38.20 20.62
C LEU A 260 1.62 38.26 19.08
N THR A 261 0.65 38.93 18.47
CA THR A 261 0.61 39.12 17.01
C THR A 261 1.87 39.84 16.53
N ARG A 262 2.28 40.92 17.19
CA ARG A 262 3.51 41.66 16.92
C ARG A 262 4.76 40.81 17.13
N ARG A 263 4.83 40.01 18.20
CA ARG A 263 5.95 39.08 18.41
C ARG A 263 5.99 37.98 17.34
N HIS A 264 4.83 37.46 16.93
CA HIS A 264 4.72 36.51 15.82
C HIS A 264 5.09 37.15 14.47
N GLU A 265 4.74 38.41 14.26
CA GLU A 265 5.11 39.22 13.10
C GLU A 265 6.61 39.52 13.09
N GLU A 266 7.21 39.86 14.23
CA GLU A 266 8.65 40.11 14.39
C GLU A 266 9.46 38.82 14.13
N LEU A 267 9.07 37.69 14.72
CA LEU A 267 9.70 36.38 14.45
C LEU A 267 9.49 35.92 13.01
N PHE A 268 8.36 36.28 12.39
CA PHE A 268 8.14 36.02 10.98
C PHE A 268 9.01 36.92 10.09
N ALA A 269 9.17 38.20 10.45
CA ALA A 269 10.01 39.15 9.72
C ALA A 269 11.48 38.75 9.77
N GLU A 270 12.00 38.38 10.95
CA GLU A 270 13.35 37.85 11.13
C GLU A 270 13.56 36.60 10.27
N GLY A 271 12.63 35.64 10.31
CA GLY A 271 12.70 34.44 9.48
C GLY A 271 12.60 34.71 7.98
N LEU A 272 11.81 35.71 7.58
CA LEU A 272 11.67 36.14 6.20
C LEU A 272 12.95 36.83 5.68
N GLU A 273 13.66 37.58 6.51
CA GLU A 273 14.96 38.16 6.14
C GLU A 273 16.02 37.08 5.89
N HIS A 274 16.09 36.08 6.78
CA HIS A 274 16.95 34.93 6.56
C HIS A 274 16.56 34.14 5.30
N ALA A 275 15.25 33.99 5.03
CA ALA A 275 14.75 33.37 3.82
C ALA A 275 15.13 34.17 2.56
N ARG A 276 15.03 35.50 2.59
CA ARG A 276 15.47 36.38 1.50
C ARG A 276 16.97 36.27 1.22
N ALA A 277 17.79 36.34 2.27
CA ALA A 277 19.23 36.21 2.13
C ALA A 277 19.62 34.84 1.51
N HIS A 278 18.93 33.77 1.93
CA HIS A 278 19.14 32.45 1.35
C HIS A 278 18.66 32.35 -0.10
N ALA A 279 17.46 32.83 -0.39
CA ALA A 279 16.88 32.83 -1.73
C ALA A 279 17.73 33.67 -2.71
N ALA A 280 18.29 34.80 -2.28
CA ALA A 280 19.21 35.59 -3.09
C ALA A 280 20.49 34.82 -3.45
N ARG A 281 21.00 33.99 -2.55
CA ARG A 281 22.24 33.22 -2.75
C ARG A 281 22.04 31.95 -3.58
N TRP A 282 20.94 31.24 -3.38
CA TRP A 282 20.73 29.89 -3.94
C TRP A 282 19.55 29.79 -4.92
N GLY A 283 18.69 30.81 -4.97
CA GLY A 283 17.51 30.87 -5.84
C GLY A 283 16.40 29.90 -5.43
N HIS A 284 16.39 29.42 -4.18
CA HIS A 284 15.36 28.52 -3.65
C HIS A 284 15.33 28.45 -2.11
N LEU A 285 14.25 27.88 -1.56
CA LEU A 285 14.02 27.68 -0.12
C LEU A 285 14.02 26.20 0.31
N ALA A 286 14.53 25.29 -0.52
CA ALA A 286 14.63 23.86 -0.19
C ALA A 286 15.88 23.49 0.64
N LEU A 287 15.89 23.83 1.92
CA LEU A 287 16.96 23.48 2.87
C LEU A 287 16.66 22.17 3.63
N PRO A 288 17.67 21.33 3.94
CA PRO A 288 17.50 20.25 4.90
C PRO A 288 17.42 20.79 6.33
N HIS A 289 16.72 20.08 7.21
CA HIS A 289 16.82 20.35 8.65
C HIS A 289 18.17 19.85 9.15
N THR A 290 19.06 20.74 9.60
CA THR A 290 20.32 20.35 10.23
C THR A 290 20.07 20.02 11.70
N SER A 291 19.97 18.72 12.03
CA SER A 291 20.01 18.22 13.40
C SER A 291 21.46 18.23 13.89
N GLY A 292 22.02 19.41 14.13
CA GLY A 292 23.38 19.54 14.66
C GLY A 292 23.72 21.00 14.93
N ARG A 293 24.11 21.31 16.18
CA ARG A 293 24.64 22.61 16.59
C ARG A 293 25.75 23.04 15.63
N ALA A 294 25.48 24.03 14.80
CA ALA A 294 26.48 24.90 14.21
C ALA A 294 26.18 26.30 14.77
N GLY A 295 27.21 26.94 15.34
CA GLY A 295 27.08 28.26 15.93
C GLY A 295 26.60 29.32 14.92
N ALA A 296 26.04 30.40 15.50
CA ALA A 296 25.39 31.56 14.88
C ALA A 296 23.88 31.40 14.62
N GLY A 297 23.12 32.41 15.05
CA GLY A 297 21.67 32.36 15.28
C GLY A 297 20.81 32.09 14.04
N PHE A 298 19.63 31.52 14.30
CA PHE A 298 18.51 31.23 13.39
C PHE A 298 18.59 29.99 12.48
N ASP A 299 17.83 28.93 12.84
CA ASP A 299 17.65 27.71 12.04
C ASP A 299 16.53 27.89 10.99
N LEU A 300 16.92 28.43 9.82
CA LEU A 300 16.01 28.64 8.70
C LEU A 300 15.36 27.35 8.18
N GLY A 301 16.07 26.20 8.26
CA GLY A 301 15.54 24.90 7.81
C GLY A 301 14.38 24.42 8.68
N ARG A 302 14.53 24.52 10.00
CA ARG A 302 13.44 24.23 10.97
C ARG A 302 12.31 25.23 10.86
N TRP A 303 12.62 26.52 10.69
CA TRP A 303 11.60 27.56 10.52
C TRP A 303 10.74 27.28 9.28
N LEU A 304 11.34 27.05 8.11
CA LEU A 304 10.60 26.72 6.87
C LEU A 304 9.78 25.43 7.00
N ALA A 305 10.31 24.40 7.68
CA ALA A 305 9.56 23.16 7.93
C ALA A 305 8.30 23.41 8.78
N ASN A 306 8.42 24.20 9.84
CA ASN A 306 7.28 24.60 10.67
C ASN A 306 6.28 25.45 9.90
N ARG A 307 6.74 26.39 9.06
CA ARG A 307 5.85 27.22 8.22
C ARG A 307 5.12 26.42 7.14
N ARG A 308 5.72 25.39 6.57
CA ARG A 308 5.04 24.45 5.67
C ARG A 308 3.99 23.62 6.40
N ALA A 309 4.33 23.12 7.60
CA ALA A 309 3.39 22.36 8.44
C ALA A 309 2.18 23.22 8.88
N ASP A 310 2.43 24.51 9.13
CA ASP A 310 1.45 25.50 9.55
C ASP A 310 0.94 26.38 8.40
N ALA A 311 1.11 25.97 7.13
CA ALA A 311 0.84 26.84 5.97
C ALA A 311 -0.61 27.35 5.92
N ALA A 312 -1.56 26.57 6.43
CA ALA A 312 -2.97 26.95 6.54
C ALA A 312 -3.25 28.04 7.58
N SER A 313 -2.30 28.30 8.49
CA SER A 313 -2.39 29.35 9.52
C SER A 313 -1.68 30.65 9.12
N LEU A 314 -0.94 30.65 8.00
CA LEU A 314 -0.29 31.85 7.50
C LEU A 314 -1.34 32.81 6.94
N THR A 315 -1.15 34.10 7.21
CA THR A 315 -1.94 35.13 6.52
C THR A 315 -1.63 35.08 5.03
N ARG A 316 -2.60 35.50 4.20
CA ARG A 316 -2.42 35.56 2.74
C ARG A 316 -1.16 36.34 2.34
N ARG A 317 -0.90 37.48 2.99
CA ARG A 317 0.29 38.31 2.78
C ARG A 317 1.60 37.57 3.10
N GLN A 318 1.64 36.80 4.18
CA GLN A 318 2.82 36.02 4.56
C GLN A 318 3.08 34.88 3.56
N ALA A 319 2.03 34.21 3.10
CA ALA A 319 2.13 33.19 2.07
C ALA A 319 2.59 33.78 0.72
N GLU A 320 2.09 34.95 0.34
CA GLU A 320 2.53 35.69 -0.85
C GLU A 320 4.00 36.13 -0.74
N GLN A 321 4.45 36.59 0.43
CA GLN A 321 5.84 36.95 0.67
C GLN A 321 6.80 35.77 0.51
N LEU A 322 6.43 34.58 0.97
CA LEU A 322 7.22 33.37 0.77
C LEU A 322 7.12 32.86 -0.68
N GLY A 323 5.95 32.95 -1.30
CA GLY A 323 5.71 32.60 -2.70
C GLY A 323 6.50 33.46 -3.68
N ALA A 324 6.69 34.74 -3.37
CA ALA A 324 7.52 35.65 -4.15
C ALA A 324 9.02 35.28 -4.12
N LEU A 325 9.48 34.60 -3.07
CA LEU A 325 10.87 34.14 -2.95
C LEU A 325 11.10 32.79 -3.64
N ASP A 326 10.14 31.89 -3.53
CA ASP A 326 10.17 30.57 -4.18
C ASP A 326 8.73 30.14 -4.49
N ALA A 327 8.40 30.02 -5.78
CA ALA A 327 7.08 29.58 -6.23
C ALA A 327 6.70 28.21 -5.66
N TRP A 328 7.70 27.37 -5.37
CA TRP A 328 7.56 26.04 -4.78
C TRP A 328 8.01 26.01 -3.33
N TRP A 329 7.83 27.09 -2.55
CA TRP A 329 8.19 27.10 -1.13
C TRP A 329 7.39 26.08 -0.29
N ASN A 330 6.12 25.81 -0.65
CA ASN A 330 5.24 24.80 -0.05
C ASN A 330 4.62 23.88 -1.12
N PRO A 331 5.41 22.95 -1.69
CA PRO A 331 4.95 22.13 -2.79
C PRO A 331 4.02 20.99 -2.31
N PRO A 332 3.16 20.44 -3.18
CA PRO A 332 2.32 19.28 -2.87
C PRO A 332 3.11 17.96 -2.80
N TRP A 333 4.41 17.97 -3.09
CA TRP A 333 5.31 16.82 -3.02
C TRP A 333 6.35 16.98 -1.88
N PRO A 334 7.05 15.90 -1.48
CA PRO A 334 8.07 15.97 -0.44
C PRO A 334 9.21 16.94 -0.79
N VAL A 335 9.63 17.80 0.15
CA VAL A 335 10.73 18.76 -0.03
C VAL A 335 12.05 18.05 -0.39
N ASP A 336 12.22 16.81 0.06
CA ASP A 336 13.35 15.94 -0.28
C ASP A 336 13.48 15.70 -1.79
N TRP A 337 12.35 15.55 -2.48
CA TRP A 337 12.30 15.47 -3.94
C TRP A 337 12.76 16.77 -4.58
N GLN A 338 12.29 17.90 -4.05
CA GLN A 338 12.65 19.24 -4.55
C GLN A 338 14.15 19.52 -4.37
N ARG A 339 14.76 19.07 -3.26
CA ARG A 339 16.21 19.16 -3.04
C ARG A 339 16.99 18.33 -4.06
N ALA A 340 16.53 17.12 -4.36
CA ALA A 340 17.15 16.28 -5.39
C ALA A 340 17.04 16.94 -6.78
N TRP A 341 15.92 17.58 -7.08
CA TRP A 341 15.75 18.36 -8.31
C TRP A 341 16.72 19.54 -8.39
N TYR A 342 16.87 20.36 -7.34
CA TYR A 342 17.83 21.46 -7.35
C TYR A 342 19.28 20.98 -7.54
N ARG A 343 19.65 19.84 -6.94
CA ARG A 343 20.96 19.20 -7.19
C ARG A 343 21.10 18.75 -8.65
N ALA A 344 20.03 18.20 -9.24
CA ALA A 344 20.00 17.80 -10.65
C ALA A 344 20.10 19.02 -11.58
N ARG A 345 19.43 20.13 -11.25
CA ARG A 345 19.49 21.39 -11.98
C ARG A 345 20.89 21.99 -12.00
N THR A 346 21.60 21.97 -10.87
CA THR A 346 23.01 22.40 -10.82
C THR A 346 23.88 21.55 -11.74
N HIS A 347 23.69 20.22 -11.71
CA HIS A 347 24.39 19.32 -12.62
C HIS A 347 24.10 19.62 -14.10
N VAL A 348 22.84 19.88 -14.45
CA VAL A 348 22.42 20.24 -15.81
C VAL A 348 23.01 21.57 -16.26
N ARG A 349 23.11 22.56 -15.37
CA ARG A 349 23.76 23.85 -15.66
C ARG A 349 25.26 23.68 -15.95
N GLU A 350 25.92 22.76 -15.26
CA GLU A 350 27.36 22.51 -15.43
C GLU A 350 27.69 21.59 -16.61
N ARG A 351 26.84 20.61 -16.93
CA ARG A 351 27.15 19.52 -17.87
C ARG A 351 26.19 19.38 -19.05
N GLY A 352 25.15 20.22 -19.12
CA GLY A 352 24.11 20.16 -20.15
C GLY A 352 22.88 19.35 -19.74
N PRO A 353 21.79 19.41 -20.55
CA PRO A 353 20.52 18.75 -20.25
C PRO A 353 20.64 17.23 -20.20
N VAL A 354 19.76 16.60 -19.41
CA VAL A 354 19.70 15.14 -19.33
C VAL A 354 18.85 14.60 -20.47
N HIS A 355 19.42 13.70 -21.26
CA HIS A 355 18.71 12.99 -22.31
C HIS A 355 18.38 11.55 -21.89
N GLY A 356 17.17 11.10 -22.17
CA GLY A 356 16.71 9.74 -21.89
C GLY A 356 17.22 8.72 -22.91
N GLY A 357 17.55 9.15 -24.13
CA GLY A 357 17.97 8.32 -25.26
C GLY A 357 19.15 7.37 -25.00
N ASP A 358 20.14 7.80 -24.21
CA ASP A 358 21.32 6.98 -23.88
C ASP A 358 21.16 6.23 -22.55
N ASN A 359 19.93 6.04 -22.08
CA ASN A 359 19.62 5.37 -20.81
C ASN A 359 20.31 5.97 -19.58
N LEU A 360 20.45 7.29 -19.60
CA LEU A 360 21.07 8.05 -18.52
C LEU A 360 22.54 7.63 -18.27
N GLN A 361 23.23 7.09 -19.29
CA GLN A 361 24.65 6.77 -19.20
C GLN A 361 25.48 8.05 -18.98
N GLY A 362 26.57 7.93 -18.22
CA GLY A 362 27.46 9.05 -17.91
C GLY A 362 26.99 9.96 -16.75
N LEU A 363 25.79 9.77 -16.22
CA LEU A 363 25.32 10.51 -15.04
C LEU A 363 25.90 9.94 -13.73
N PRO A 364 26.04 10.78 -12.68
CA PRO A 364 26.33 10.30 -11.33
C PRO A 364 25.31 9.27 -10.86
N ARG A 365 25.76 8.20 -10.19
CA ARG A 365 24.90 7.07 -9.74
C ARG A 365 23.66 7.49 -8.95
N TRP A 366 23.74 8.57 -8.18
CA TRP A 366 22.61 9.08 -7.41
C TRP A 366 21.53 9.69 -8.33
N LEU A 367 21.95 10.45 -9.35
CA LEU A 367 21.09 11.15 -10.29
C LEU A 367 20.42 10.14 -11.23
N GLU A 368 21.19 9.17 -11.73
CA GLU A 368 20.67 8.06 -12.52
C GLU A 368 19.56 7.31 -11.78
N ARG A 369 19.80 6.92 -10.51
CA ARG A 369 18.82 6.21 -9.69
C ARG A 369 17.56 7.05 -9.43
N TRP A 370 17.75 8.33 -9.11
CA TRP A 370 16.64 9.24 -8.84
C TRP A 370 15.77 9.46 -10.09
N LEU A 371 16.38 9.72 -11.25
CA LEU A 371 15.68 9.89 -12.52
C LEU A 371 14.99 8.62 -12.99
N ARG A 372 15.62 7.44 -12.86
CA ARG A 372 14.97 6.16 -13.16
C ARG A 372 13.67 5.98 -12.37
N HIS A 373 13.67 6.36 -11.09
CA HIS A 373 12.47 6.31 -10.26
C HIS A 373 11.39 7.26 -10.78
N GLN A 374 11.76 8.50 -11.16
CA GLN A 374 10.82 9.49 -11.68
C GLN A 374 10.22 9.06 -13.03
N ILE A 375 11.04 8.58 -13.97
CA ILE A 375 10.57 8.15 -15.29
C ILE A 375 9.64 6.93 -15.18
N THR A 376 9.90 6.03 -14.23
CA THR A 376 9.02 4.86 -14.00
C THR A 376 7.64 5.26 -13.51
N HIS A 377 7.56 6.30 -12.68
CA HIS A 377 6.32 6.76 -12.07
C HIS A 377 5.82 8.07 -12.70
N TYR A 378 6.31 8.41 -13.89
CA TYR A 378 6.06 9.70 -14.54
C TYR A 378 4.56 10.04 -14.64
N PRO A 379 3.67 9.09 -15.01
CA PRO A 379 2.23 9.38 -15.08
C PRO A 379 1.57 9.66 -13.72
N GLN A 380 2.20 9.28 -12.61
CA GLN A 380 1.69 9.55 -11.26
C GLN A 380 2.32 10.79 -10.62
N LEU A 381 3.27 11.44 -11.30
CA LEU A 381 3.88 12.67 -10.80
C LEU A 381 2.91 13.85 -10.96
N HIS A 382 2.92 14.75 -9.98
CA HIS A 382 2.14 15.98 -10.04
C HIS A 382 2.59 16.84 -11.24
N ASP A 383 1.68 17.59 -11.88
CA ASP A 383 1.97 18.39 -13.08
C ASP A 383 3.18 19.32 -12.91
N GLY A 384 3.27 20.00 -11.77
CA GLY A 384 4.45 20.80 -11.41
C GLY A 384 5.76 20.01 -11.35
N GLN A 385 5.75 18.73 -10.95
CA GLN A 385 6.96 17.88 -11.00
C GLN A 385 7.32 17.52 -12.45
N GLN A 386 6.33 17.30 -13.32
CA GLN A 386 6.56 17.02 -14.73
C GLN A 386 7.16 18.25 -15.44
N GLN A 387 6.68 19.46 -15.13
CA GLN A 387 7.25 20.72 -15.62
C GLN A 387 8.71 20.89 -15.17
N LEU A 388 9.00 20.67 -13.89
CA LEU A 388 10.35 20.74 -13.35
C LEU A 388 11.28 19.69 -13.99
N LEU A 389 10.79 18.49 -14.28
CA LEU A 389 11.57 17.47 -15.01
C LEU A 389 11.81 17.86 -16.48
N ALA A 390 10.85 18.52 -17.12
CA ALA A 390 11.02 19.06 -18.47
C ALA A 390 12.12 20.12 -18.53
N GLU A 391 12.26 20.96 -17.49
CA GLU A 391 13.38 21.91 -17.35
C GLU A 391 14.76 21.23 -17.29
N LEU A 392 14.83 19.97 -16.83
CA LEU A 392 16.06 19.18 -16.83
C LEU A 392 16.35 18.49 -18.17
N GLY A 393 15.47 18.62 -19.16
CA GLY A 393 15.55 17.92 -20.45
C GLY A 393 14.75 16.62 -20.52
N LEU A 394 13.88 16.33 -19.53
CA LEU A 394 13.06 15.11 -19.48
C LEU A 394 11.55 15.41 -19.57
N PRO A 395 11.05 15.88 -20.74
CA PRO A 395 9.61 15.99 -20.99
C PRO A 395 8.95 14.61 -21.15
N ALA A 396 7.62 14.58 -21.17
CA ALA A 396 6.83 13.35 -21.29
C ALA A 396 7.28 12.47 -22.48
N ALA A 397 7.53 13.08 -23.64
CA ALA A 397 8.03 12.37 -24.83
C ALA A 397 9.37 11.66 -24.59
N GLU A 398 10.27 12.25 -23.80
CA GLU A 398 11.57 11.66 -23.50
C GLU A 398 11.46 10.55 -22.43
N ALA A 399 10.53 10.72 -21.47
CA ALA A 399 10.17 9.67 -20.52
C ALA A 399 9.53 8.46 -21.24
N GLU A 400 8.67 8.70 -22.22
CA GLU A 400 8.07 7.67 -23.08
C GLU A 400 9.13 6.97 -23.94
N ARG A 401 10.03 7.71 -24.58
CA ARG A 401 11.18 7.15 -25.32
C ARG A 401 12.05 6.26 -24.43
N PHE A 402 12.34 6.70 -23.21
CA PHE A 402 13.08 5.91 -22.23
C PHE A 402 12.32 4.64 -21.82
N ASN A 403 10.99 4.72 -21.65
CA ASN A 403 10.14 3.57 -21.36
C ASN A 403 10.02 2.60 -22.56
N ALA A 404 10.12 3.11 -23.78
CA ALA A 404 10.13 2.35 -25.02
C ALA A 404 11.50 1.76 -25.39
N TRP A 405 12.57 2.10 -24.66
CA TRP A 405 13.93 1.70 -25.02
C TRP A 405 14.13 0.17 -25.00
N PRO A 406 14.60 -0.43 -26.11
CA PRO A 406 14.84 -1.87 -26.20
C PRO A 406 15.95 -2.30 -25.21
N GLY A 407 15.60 -3.09 -24.19
CA GLY A 407 16.56 -3.62 -23.20
C GLY A 407 16.35 -3.17 -21.75
N ARG A 408 15.36 -2.30 -21.47
CA ARG A 408 15.04 -1.91 -20.09
C ARG A 408 14.48 -3.10 -19.28
N ARG A 409 14.98 -3.28 -18.05
CA ARG A 409 14.34 -4.14 -17.04
C ARG A 409 12.98 -3.53 -16.67
N ARG A 410 11.89 -4.04 -17.25
CA ARG A 410 10.53 -3.64 -16.89
C ARG A 410 10.20 -4.07 -15.44
N PRO A 411 9.41 -3.29 -14.68
CA PRO A 411 8.99 -3.63 -13.32
C PRO A 411 8.40 -5.05 -13.23
N ALA A 412 8.64 -5.74 -12.11
CA ALA A 412 8.12 -7.10 -11.89
C ALA A 412 6.58 -7.15 -11.86
N ALA A 413 5.92 -6.04 -11.51
CA ALA A 413 4.46 -5.91 -11.50
C ALA A 413 3.87 -6.06 -12.91
N ASP A 414 4.45 -5.40 -13.90
CA ASP A 414 4.00 -5.48 -15.30
C ASP A 414 4.18 -6.89 -15.85
N GLY A 415 5.34 -7.51 -15.57
CA GLY A 415 5.59 -8.89 -15.95
C GLY A 415 4.60 -9.88 -15.32
N LEU A 416 4.24 -9.66 -14.06
CA LEU A 416 3.23 -10.49 -13.37
C LEU A 416 1.82 -10.29 -13.94
N ALA A 417 1.44 -9.06 -14.27
CA ALA A 417 0.16 -8.77 -14.92
C ALA A 417 0.07 -9.46 -16.29
N GLN A 418 1.14 -9.40 -17.08
CA GLN A 418 1.21 -10.08 -18.38
C GLN A 418 1.22 -11.61 -18.24
N ALA A 419 1.90 -12.15 -17.21
CA ALA A 419 1.86 -13.58 -16.91
C ALA A 419 0.43 -14.04 -16.55
N ARG A 420 -0.30 -13.27 -15.72
CA ARG A 420 -1.70 -13.57 -15.39
C ARG A 420 -2.60 -13.54 -16.62
N ALA A 421 -2.47 -12.52 -17.46
CA ALA A 421 -3.24 -12.42 -18.69
C ALA A 421 -2.97 -13.60 -19.64
N TYR A 422 -1.70 -13.98 -19.79
CA TYR A 422 -1.32 -15.14 -20.59
C TYR A 422 -1.88 -16.45 -20.02
N ALA A 423 -1.74 -16.68 -18.72
CA ALA A 423 -2.27 -17.87 -18.06
C ALA A 423 -3.80 -17.92 -18.10
N ALA A 424 -4.49 -16.79 -18.01
CA ALA A 424 -5.94 -16.74 -18.18
C ALA A 424 -6.38 -17.11 -19.59
N ARG A 425 -5.60 -16.76 -20.62
CA ARG A 425 -5.90 -17.06 -22.02
C ARG A 425 -5.49 -18.46 -22.45
N HIS A 426 -4.41 -19.00 -21.91
CA HIS A 426 -3.79 -20.25 -22.40
C HIS A 426 -3.71 -21.37 -21.35
N GLY A 427 -4.06 -21.09 -20.08
CA GLY A 427 -4.09 -22.07 -19.00
C GLY A 427 -2.74 -22.36 -18.33
N HIS A 428 -1.62 -21.86 -18.87
CA HIS A 428 -0.28 -22.18 -18.37
C HIS A 428 0.76 -21.08 -18.64
N LEU A 429 1.96 -21.19 -18.03
CA LEU A 429 3.09 -20.27 -18.19
C LEU A 429 4.29 -20.88 -18.96
N ALA A 430 4.09 -21.99 -19.66
CA ALA A 430 5.07 -22.60 -20.57
C ALA A 430 5.30 -21.78 -21.87
N VAL A 431 5.85 -20.57 -21.73
CA VAL A 431 6.07 -19.62 -22.84
C VAL A 431 7.44 -19.80 -23.49
N SER A 432 7.49 -19.77 -24.82
CA SER A 432 8.73 -19.82 -25.61
C SER A 432 9.46 -18.46 -25.62
N LYS A 433 10.80 -18.47 -25.75
CA LYS A 433 11.62 -17.24 -25.71
C LYS A 433 11.17 -16.11 -26.67
N PRO A 434 10.79 -16.36 -27.94
CA PRO A 434 10.40 -15.28 -28.86
C PRO A 434 8.98 -14.75 -28.66
N THR A 435 8.17 -15.33 -27.76
CA THR A 435 6.76 -14.93 -27.62
C THR A 435 6.65 -13.53 -27.01
N ARG A 436 6.01 -12.64 -27.77
CA ARG A 436 5.58 -11.31 -27.33
C ARG A 436 4.07 -11.34 -27.06
N THR A 437 3.60 -10.65 -26.03
CA THR A 437 2.17 -10.45 -25.80
C THR A 437 1.62 -9.38 -26.75
N ASP A 438 0.30 -9.26 -26.83
CA ASP A 438 -0.41 -8.28 -27.67
C ASP A 438 0.01 -6.82 -27.36
N THR A 439 0.52 -6.57 -26.15
CA THR A 439 1.08 -5.27 -25.72
C THR A 439 2.54 -5.03 -26.13
N GLY A 440 3.13 -5.94 -26.92
CA GLY A 440 4.54 -5.92 -27.31
C GLY A 440 5.51 -6.38 -26.22
N PHE A 441 5.03 -6.87 -25.07
CA PHE A 441 5.88 -7.34 -23.97
C PHE A 441 6.53 -8.70 -24.28
N ALA A 442 7.86 -8.79 -24.22
CA ALA A 442 8.61 -10.03 -24.46
C ALA A 442 8.53 -11.02 -23.27
N LEU A 443 7.33 -11.57 -23.02
CA LEU A 443 7.01 -12.42 -21.87
C LEU A 443 7.93 -13.63 -21.76
N GLY A 444 8.25 -14.29 -22.89
CA GLY A 444 9.15 -15.43 -22.90
C GLY A 444 10.55 -15.12 -22.41
N THR A 445 11.09 -13.97 -22.81
CA THR A 445 12.41 -13.51 -22.36
C THR A 445 12.39 -13.12 -20.88
N TRP A 446 11.33 -12.45 -20.43
CA TRP A 446 11.15 -12.09 -19.03
C TRP A 446 11.03 -13.31 -18.12
N LEU A 447 10.16 -14.27 -18.44
CA LEU A 447 10.00 -15.51 -17.66
C LEU A 447 11.32 -16.29 -17.59
N ASN A 448 12.08 -16.38 -18.68
CA ASN A 448 13.38 -17.05 -18.66
C ASN A 448 14.38 -16.37 -17.70
N GLN A 449 14.43 -15.04 -17.67
CA GLN A 449 15.25 -14.31 -16.71
C GLN A 449 14.79 -14.52 -15.26
N VAL A 450 13.47 -14.60 -15.02
CA VAL A 450 12.93 -14.85 -13.68
C VAL A 450 13.24 -16.29 -13.24
N ARG A 451 13.12 -17.29 -14.12
CA ARG A 451 13.53 -18.69 -13.88
C ARG A 451 15.00 -18.80 -13.51
N GLN A 452 15.89 -18.16 -14.28
CA GLN A 452 17.34 -18.16 -14.00
C GLN A 452 17.70 -17.53 -12.65
N ARG A 453 16.93 -16.53 -12.20
CA ARG A 453 17.13 -15.87 -10.89
C ARG A 453 16.50 -16.64 -9.74
N GLN A 454 15.58 -17.55 -10.02
CA GLN A 454 15.04 -18.45 -9.03
C GLN A 454 16.10 -19.52 -8.75
N HIS A 455 16.70 -19.48 -7.55
CA HIS A 455 17.72 -20.46 -7.16
C HIS A 455 17.12 -21.88 -7.19
N PRO A 456 17.77 -22.88 -7.81
CA PRO A 456 17.23 -24.23 -7.86
C PRO A 456 17.18 -24.93 -6.50
N HIS A 457 17.88 -24.41 -5.47
CA HIS A 457 18.03 -25.05 -4.16
C HIS A 457 17.80 -24.08 -2.97
N GLY A 458 16.89 -23.10 -3.12
CA GLY A 458 16.65 -22.08 -2.09
C GLY A 458 15.17 -21.71 -1.88
N ARG A 459 14.89 -20.92 -0.83
CA ARG A 459 13.54 -20.40 -0.56
C ARG A 459 13.02 -19.60 -1.77
N PRO A 460 11.78 -19.83 -2.22
CA PRO A 460 11.23 -19.11 -3.36
C PRO A 460 11.21 -17.59 -3.13
N THR A 461 11.61 -16.83 -4.16
CA THR A 461 11.48 -15.37 -4.13
C THR A 461 10.01 -14.97 -3.98
N ARG A 462 9.71 -13.76 -3.47
CA ARG A 462 8.32 -13.26 -3.38
C ARG A 462 7.62 -13.31 -4.74
N LEU A 463 8.32 -12.94 -5.81
CA LEU A 463 7.83 -13.05 -7.18
C LEU A 463 7.62 -14.51 -7.60
N GLY A 464 8.56 -15.40 -7.26
CA GLY A 464 8.43 -16.83 -7.51
C GLY A 464 7.19 -17.44 -6.85
N ARG A 465 6.87 -17.08 -5.60
CA ARG A 465 5.63 -17.51 -4.93
C ARG A 465 4.37 -17.05 -5.67
N GLN A 466 4.38 -15.82 -6.18
CA GLN A 466 3.25 -15.28 -6.94
C GLN A 466 3.09 -15.98 -8.30
N LEU A 467 4.19 -16.37 -8.96
CA LEU A 467 4.15 -17.14 -10.20
C LEU A 467 3.73 -18.60 -9.97
N THR A 468 4.19 -19.23 -8.88
CA THR A 468 3.75 -20.57 -8.46
C THR A 468 2.25 -20.62 -8.18
N ALA A 469 1.66 -19.53 -7.67
CA ALA A 469 0.22 -19.43 -7.47
C ALA A 469 -0.57 -19.33 -8.79
N ILE A 470 0.08 -18.98 -9.91
CA ILE A 470 -0.54 -18.92 -11.24
C ILE A 470 -0.37 -20.25 -11.98
N ASP A 471 0.85 -20.78 -11.99
CA ASP A 471 1.18 -22.07 -12.59
C ASP A 471 2.20 -22.77 -11.69
N THR A 472 1.81 -23.91 -11.13
CA THR A 472 2.65 -24.73 -10.25
C THR A 472 3.98 -25.08 -10.91
N TRP A 473 3.96 -25.34 -12.22
CA TRP A 473 5.11 -25.74 -13.01
C TRP A 473 5.70 -24.59 -13.85
N TRP A 474 5.62 -23.35 -13.38
CA TRP A 474 6.20 -22.21 -14.10
C TRP A 474 7.74 -22.27 -14.22
N ASN A 475 8.42 -22.93 -13.27
CA ASN A 475 9.86 -23.17 -13.24
C ASN A 475 10.17 -24.66 -12.98
N PRO A 476 9.94 -25.54 -13.96
CA PRO A 476 10.11 -26.98 -13.78
C PRO A 476 11.59 -27.38 -13.84
N PRO A 477 11.97 -28.55 -13.28
CA PRO A 477 13.33 -29.07 -13.40
C PRO A 477 13.67 -29.58 -14.81
N TRP A 478 12.70 -29.67 -15.71
CA TRP A 478 12.86 -30.08 -17.11
C TRP A 478 12.76 -28.90 -18.11
N PRO A 479 13.14 -29.10 -19.39
CA PRO A 479 13.02 -28.05 -20.40
C PRO A 479 11.58 -27.58 -20.63
N VAL A 480 11.36 -26.27 -20.73
CA VAL A 480 10.03 -25.67 -21.02
C VAL A 480 9.43 -26.19 -22.34
N ALA A 481 10.26 -26.59 -23.31
CA ALA A 481 9.80 -27.21 -24.54
C ALA A 481 9.06 -28.54 -24.29
N TRP A 482 9.54 -29.35 -23.33
CA TRP A 482 8.87 -30.59 -22.91
C TRP A 482 7.50 -30.28 -22.31
N GLN A 483 7.42 -29.28 -21.43
CA GLN A 483 6.16 -28.85 -20.81
C GLN A 483 5.14 -28.31 -21.82
N ARG A 484 5.60 -27.59 -22.86
CA ARG A 484 4.72 -27.13 -23.95
C ARG A 484 4.10 -28.30 -24.71
N MET A 485 4.87 -29.35 -24.95
CA MET A 485 4.38 -30.52 -25.64
C MET A 485 3.38 -31.30 -24.78
N TRP A 486 3.67 -31.44 -23.47
CA TRP A 486 2.72 -32.02 -22.52
C TRP A 486 1.36 -31.31 -22.52
N TRP A 487 1.35 -29.97 -22.47
CA TRP A 487 0.10 -29.19 -22.55
C TRP A 487 -0.61 -29.39 -23.90
N ALA A 488 0.13 -29.46 -25.00
CA ALA A 488 -0.46 -29.70 -26.31
C ALA A 488 -1.13 -31.08 -26.36
N CYS A 489 -0.45 -32.13 -25.90
CA CYS A 489 -1.02 -33.47 -25.78
C CYS A 489 -2.28 -33.46 -24.93
N ARG A 490 -2.23 -32.84 -23.74
CA ARG A 490 -3.36 -32.76 -22.83
C ARG A 490 -4.58 -32.11 -23.48
N HIS A 491 -4.40 -30.99 -24.17
CA HIS A 491 -5.51 -30.26 -24.82
C HIS A 491 -6.04 -30.98 -26.06
N HIS A 492 -5.19 -31.67 -26.82
CA HIS A 492 -5.66 -32.53 -27.93
C HIS A 492 -6.44 -33.75 -27.42
N LEU A 493 -6.06 -34.31 -26.26
CA LEU A 493 -6.72 -35.46 -25.64
C LEU A 493 -8.04 -35.10 -24.94
N ALA A 494 -8.03 -34.04 -24.14
CA ALA A 494 -9.16 -33.67 -23.28
C ALA A 494 -10.08 -32.60 -23.90
N GLY A 495 -9.69 -32.04 -25.05
CA GLY A 495 -10.29 -30.81 -25.57
C GLY A 495 -9.78 -29.55 -24.87
N LEU A 496 -10.07 -28.40 -25.47
CA LEU A 496 -9.76 -27.11 -24.85
C LEU A 496 -10.84 -26.77 -23.82
N PRO A 497 -10.46 -26.39 -22.59
CA PRO A 497 -11.40 -25.85 -21.62
C PRO A 497 -12.04 -24.55 -22.09
N ASP A 498 -13.26 -24.25 -21.62
CA ASP A 498 -13.97 -23.03 -21.94
C ASP A 498 -13.15 -21.78 -21.55
N GLY A 499 -13.04 -20.83 -22.48
CA GLY A 499 -12.29 -19.59 -22.30
C GLY A 499 -10.77 -19.69 -22.53
N ILE A 500 -10.25 -20.89 -22.81
CA ILE A 500 -8.84 -21.10 -23.17
C ILE A 500 -8.68 -21.13 -24.69
N ALA A 501 -7.61 -20.50 -25.18
CA ALA A 501 -7.20 -20.49 -26.57
C ALA A 501 -5.84 -21.16 -26.76
N TRP A 502 -5.60 -21.71 -27.95
CA TRP A 502 -4.28 -22.17 -28.35
C TRP A 502 -3.25 -21.04 -28.31
N TRP A 503 -2.03 -21.34 -27.83
CA TRP A 503 -0.93 -20.37 -27.83
C TRP A 503 -0.26 -20.28 -29.21
N PRO A 504 0.42 -19.16 -29.52
CA PRO A 504 1.14 -19.01 -30.79
C PRO A 504 2.22 -20.08 -30.98
N GLY A 505 2.17 -20.78 -32.12
CA GLY A 505 3.08 -21.90 -32.42
C GLY A 505 2.88 -23.10 -31.50
N ALA A 506 1.64 -23.39 -31.10
CA ALA A 506 1.28 -24.63 -30.44
C ALA A 506 1.53 -25.83 -31.37
N PRO A 507 2.10 -26.94 -30.86
CA PRO A 507 2.23 -28.17 -31.61
C PRO A 507 0.87 -28.68 -32.10
N ASP A 508 0.84 -29.16 -33.33
CA ASP A 508 -0.34 -29.82 -33.89
C ASP A 508 -0.57 -31.19 -33.24
N ALA A 509 -1.71 -31.81 -33.55
CA ALA A 509 -2.09 -33.08 -32.95
C ALA A 509 -1.12 -34.21 -33.33
N GLU A 510 -0.52 -34.16 -34.53
CA GLU A 510 0.42 -35.17 -35.02
C GLU A 510 1.73 -35.10 -34.25
N GLN A 511 2.29 -33.90 -34.08
CA GLN A 511 3.48 -33.63 -33.27
C GLN A 511 3.29 -34.01 -31.80
N ALA A 512 2.12 -33.69 -31.23
CA ALA A 512 1.76 -34.07 -29.87
C ALA A 512 1.71 -35.59 -29.70
N THR A 513 1.08 -36.30 -30.63
CA THR A 513 0.94 -37.76 -30.59
C THR A 513 2.29 -38.45 -30.77
N ALA A 514 3.11 -37.99 -31.72
CA ALA A 514 4.45 -38.50 -31.95
C ALA A 514 5.35 -38.33 -30.71
N TRP A 515 5.28 -37.17 -30.06
CA TRP A 515 6.04 -36.93 -28.83
C TRP A 515 5.57 -37.79 -27.66
N LEU A 516 4.27 -38.02 -27.49
CA LEU A 516 3.75 -38.87 -26.41
C LEU A 516 4.27 -40.31 -26.58
N GLY A 517 4.23 -40.85 -27.80
CA GLY A 517 4.84 -42.15 -28.10
C GLY A 517 6.34 -42.21 -27.80
N GLU A 518 7.09 -41.16 -28.15
CA GLU A 518 8.53 -41.04 -27.81
C GLU A 518 8.78 -41.02 -26.30
N GLN A 519 7.90 -40.41 -25.50
CA GLN A 519 8.05 -40.40 -24.04
C GLN A 519 7.73 -41.77 -23.42
N GLN A 520 6.75 -42.50 -23.96
CA GLN A 520 6.41 -43.85 -23.52
C GLN A 520 7.55 -44.85 -23.76
N ASP A 521 8.20 -44.77 -24.92
CA ASP A 521 9.36 -45.59 -25.26
C ASP A 521 10.59 -45.29 -24.38
N ARG A 522 10.66 -44.09 -23.78
CA ARG A 522 11.78 -43.62 -22.96
C ARG A 522 11.64 -43.92 -21.47
N GLN A 523 10.56 -44.56 -21.04
CA GLN A 523 10.36 -44.87 -19.63
C GLN A 523 11.45 -45.82 -19.09
N PRO A 524 11.92 -45.63 -17.84
CA PRO A 524 11.47 -44.62 -16.88
C PRO A 524 12.09 -43.22 -17.11
N LEU A 525 11.29 -42.17 -16.89
CA LEU A 525 11.75 -40.78 -16.99
C LEU A 525 12.63 -40.37 -15.79
N PRO A 526 13.55 -39.39 -15.96
CA PRO A 526 14.52 -39.03 -14.93
C PRO A 526 13.93 -38.32 -13.70
N HIS A 527 12.73 -37.77 -13.79
CA HIS A 527 12.06 -37.05 -12.70
C HIS A 527 10.72 -37.72 -12.35
N PRO A 528 10.45 -38.05 -11.07
CA PRO A 528 9.17 -38.66 -10.66
C PRO A 528 7.95 -37.82 -11.05
N GLU A 529 8.06 -36.50 -10.92
CA GLU A 529 7.00 -35.56 -11.29
C GLU A 529 6.72 -35.57 -12.80
N GLN A 530 7.71 -35.85 -13.65
CA GLN A 530 7.47 -36.03 -15.08
C GLN A 530 6.75 -37.34 -15.37
N GLN A 531 7.08 -38.40 -14.62
CA GLN A 531 6.39 -39.67 -14.72
C GLN A 531 4.92 -39.51 -14.36
N ASP A 532 4.61 -38.85 -13.24
CA ASP A 532 3.22 -38.55 -12.83
C ASP A 532 2.45 -37.76 -13.90
N LEU A 533 3.13 -36.85 -14.60
CA LEU A 533 2.54 -36.06 -15.68
C LEU A 533 2.27 -36.90 -16.94
N ILE A 534 3.14 -37.85 -17.27
CA ILE A 534 2.90 -38.79 -18.37
C ILE A 534 1.80 -39.77 -17.99
N ASP A 535 1.79 -40.32 -16.78
CA ASP A 535 0.76 -41.22 -16.28
C ASP A 535 -0.63 -40.53 -16.31
N GLN A 536 -0.70 -39.22 -16.05
CA GLN A 536 -1.91 -38.42 -16.26
C GLN A 536 -2.34 -38.37 -17.73
N LEU A 537 -1.41 -38.19 -18.67
CA LEU A 537 -1.73 -38.24 -20.10
C LEU A 537 -2.16 -39.64 -20.52
N GLU A 538 -1.56 -40.68 -19.97
CA GLU A 538 -1.94 -42.08 -20.23
C GLU A 538 -3.32 -42.40 -19.67
N ALA A 539 -3.68 -41.89 -18.49
CA ALA A 539 -5.02 -42.01 -17.94
C ALA A 539 -6.06 -41.27 -18.81
N LEU A 540 -5.71 -40.10 -19.33
CA LEU A 540 -6.55 -39.34 -20.28
C LEU A 540 -6.64 -40.03 -21.64
N ALA A 541 -5.53 -40.55 -22.16
CA ALA A 541 -5.44 -41.32 -23.39
C ALA A 541 -6.09 -42.71 -23.26
N GLY A 542 -6.21 -43.23 -22.03
CA GLY A 542 -7.06 -44.36 -21.66
C GLY A 542 -8.54 -44.09 -21.89
N ARG A 543 -8.91 -42.83 -22.19
CA ARG A 543 -10.21 -42.42 -22.75
C ARG A 543 -10.19 -41.91 -24.20
N VAL A 544 -9.03 -41.91 -24.89
CA VAL A 544 -8.78 -41.90 -26.36
C VAL A 544 -7.39 -41.33 -26.65
N LEU A 545 -6.40 -42.19 -26.88
CA LEU A 545 -5.41 -42.14 -27.99
C LEU A 545 -4.61 -43.44 -27.98
N VAL A 546 -5.34 -44.54 -28.11
CA VAL A 546 -4.79 -45.74 -28.70
C VAL A 546 -4.69 -45.45 -30.19
N TRP A 547 -3.53 -45.10 -30.75
CA TRP A 547 -3.34 -45.29 -32.20
C TRP A 547 -3.14 -46.79 -32.45
N GLN A 548 -4.23 -47.54 -32.29
CA GLN A 548 -4.46 -48.79 -33.00
C GLN A 548 -5.26 -48.37 -34.22
N PRO A 549 -4.78 -48.59 -35.45
CA PRO A 549 -5.70 -48.62 -36.58
C PRO A 549 -6.61 -49.83 -36.35
N ARG A 550 -7.71 -49.63 -35.62
CA ARG A 550 -8.81 -50.58 -35.59
C ARG A 550 -9.63 -50.28 -36.82
N ILE A 551 -9.59 -51.20 -37.77
CA ILE A 551 -10.44 -51.14 -38.95
C ILE A 551 -11.88 -51.06 -38.43
N SER A 552 -12.67 -50.08 -38.86
CA SER A 552 -14.07 -50.00 -38.43
C SER A 552 -14.83 -51.29 -38.79
N ASP A 553 -15.86 -51.69 -38.05
CA ASP A 553 -16.61 -52.92 -38.37
C ASP A 553 -17.22 -52.87 -39.79
N THR A 554 -17.63 -51.68 -40.23
CA THR A 554 -18.15 -51.41 -41.58
C THR A 554 -17.07 -51.54 -42.65
N ALA A 555 -15.88 -50.97 -42.41
CA ALA A 555 -14.73 -51.19 -43.29
C ALA A 555 -14.33 -52.66 -43.30
N TRP A 556 -14.31 -53.33 -42.14
CA TRP A 556 -13.95 -54.73 -42.02
C TRP A 556 -14.91 -55.64 -42.79
N HIS A 557 -16.22 -55.39 -42.76
CA HIS A 557 -17.19 -56.16 -43.53
C HIS A 557 -16.94 -56.05 -45.04
N SER A 558 -16.57 -54.84 -45.51
CA SER A 558 -16.22 -54.59 -46.91
C SER A 558 -14.89 -55.23 -47.30
N LEU A 559 -13.91 -55.22 -46.39
CA LEU A 559 -12.56 -55.73 -46.62
C LEU A 559 -12.48 -57.24 -46.47
N SER A 560 -13.25 -57.86 -45.58
CA SER A 560 -13.21 -59.31 -45.34
C SER A 560 -13.59 -60.11 -46.58
N ALA A 561 -14.46 -59.56 -47.44
CA ALA A 561 -14.83 -60.18 -48.71
C ALA A 561 -13.69 -60.17 -49.76
N LEU A 562 -12.69 -59.30 -49.58
CA LEU A 562 -11.54 -59.17 -50.48
C LEU A 562 -10.35 -60.04 -50.07
N LEU A 563 -10.38 -60.58 -48.84
CA LEU A 563 -9.33 -61.44 -48.31
C LEU A 563 -9.44 -62.86 -48.87
N PRO A 564 -8.30 -63.56 -49.09
CA PRO A 564 -8.31 -64.94 -49.52
C PRO A 564 -8.95 -65.85 -48.46
N PRO A 565 -9.63 -66.95 -48.86
CA PRO A 565 -10.35 -67.81 -47.93
C PRO A 565 -9.43 -68.41 -46.85
N PRO A 566 -9.93 -68.59 -45.62
CA PRO A 566 -9.09 -69.02 -44.50
C PRO A 566 -8.56 -70.44 -44.73
N SER A 567 -7.25 -70.61 -44.58
CA SER A 567 -6.62 -71.93 -44.62
C SER A 567 -7.10 -72.77 -43.42
N HIS A 568 -7.69 -73.94 -43.68
CA HIS A 568 -8.33 -74.87 -42.73
C HIS A 568 -7.39 -75.55 -41.70
N THR A 569 -6.41 -74.84 -41.15
CA THR A 569 -5.50 -75.36 -40.13
C THR A 569 -5.50 -74.48 -38.88
N GLY A 570 -6.33 -74.87 -37.92
CA GLY A 570 -6.12 -74.78 -36.48
C GLY A 570 -5.66 -73.46 -35.86
N GLY A 571 -6.59 -72.77 -35.17
CA GLY A 571 -6.28 -71.98 -33.98
C GLY A 571 -6.42 -70.45 -34.11
N ARG A 572 -7.63 -69.95 -33.80
CA ARG A 572 -7.98 -68.59 -33.30
C ARG A 572 -7.01 -67.44 -33.63
N ARG A 573 -6.97 -66.97 -34.88
CA ARG A 573 -6.45 -65.63 -35.19
C ARG A 573 -7.36 -64.98 -36.24
N SER A 574 -7.86 -63.78 -35.96
CA SER A 574 -8.73 -63.09 -36.91
C SER A 574 -7.87 -62.45 -38.00
N GLU A 575 -8.24 -62.64 -39.26
CA GLU A 575 -7.59 -61.98 -40.40
C GLU A 575 -7.60 -60.45 -40.25
N ARG A 576 -8.55 -59.95 -39.46
CA ARG A 576 -8.66 -58.56 -39.01
C ARG A 576 -7.42 -58.11 -38.27
N GLN A 577 -6.99 -58.85 -37.25
CA GLN A 577 -5.81 -58.51 -36.46
C GLN A 577 -4.55 -58.45 -37.33
N ILE A 578 -4.45 -59.32 -38.34
CA ILE A 578 -3.32 -59.35 -39.28
C ILE A 578 -3.35 -58.11 -40.17
N LEU A 579 -4.52 -57.71 -40.66
CA LEU A 579 -4.65 -56.49 -41.47
C LEU A 579 -4.38 -55.23 -40.63
N GLU A 580 -4.89 -55.17 -39.40
CA GLU A 580 -4.60 -54.09 -38.44
C GLU A 580 -3.08 -53.99 -38.16
N ALA A 581 -2.38 -55.12 -38.03
CA ALA A 581 -0.93 -55.17 -37.89
C ALA A 581 -0.19 -54.61 -39.12
N ILE A 582 -0.65 -54.92 -40.33
CA ILE A 582 -0.08 -54.42 -41.58
C ILE A 582 -0.27 -52.89 -41.68
N ILE A 583 -1.47 -52.40 -41.39
CA ILE A 583 -1.79 -50.97 -41.40
C ILE A 583 -0.94 -50.24 -40.36
N HIS A 584 -0.77 -50.84 -39.18
CA HIS A 584 0.06 -50.27 -38.13
C HIS A 584 1.50 -50.03 -38.62
N ILE A 585 2.14 -51.04 -39.22
CA ILE A 585 3.49 -50.92 -39.77
C ILE A 585 3.55 -49.89 -40.92
N ALA A 586 2.53 -49.84 -41.77
CA ALA A 586 2.47 -48.92 -42.91
C ALA A 586 2.39 -47.44 -42.47
N CYS A 587 1.65 -47.13 -41.42
CA CYS A 587 1.54 -45.76 -40.93
C CYS A 587 2.72 -45.37 -40.02
N THR A 588 3.17 -46.26 -39.12
CA THR A 588 4.23 -45.92 -38.14
C THR A 588 5.64 -45.98 -38.72
N ARG A 589 5.84 -46.61 -39.88
CA ARG A 589 7.16 -46.82 -40.51
C ARG A 589 8.14 -47.67 -39.68
N GLN A 590 7.65 -48.36 -38.66
CA GLN A 590 8.52 -49.18 -37.81
C GLN A 590 8.89 -50.50 -38.50
N ALA A 591 10.02 -51.07 -38.10
CA ALA A 591 10.42 -52.41 -38.56
C ALA A 591 9.44 -53.46 -38.00
N TRP A 592 9.16 -54.52 -38.78
CA TRP A 592 8.27 -55.62 -38.37
C TRP A 592 8.57 -56.19 -36.97
N ARG A 593 9.84 -56.24 -36.56
CA ARG A 593 10.25 -56.75 -35.24
C ARG A 593 9.69 -55.93 -34.06
N ARG A 594 9.24 -54.70 -34.28
CA ARG A 594 8.66 -53.80 -33.27
C ARG A 594 7.13 -53.80 -33.25
N LEU A 595 6.49 -54.71 -34.00
CA LEU A 595 5.03 -54.85 -33.98
C LEU A 595 4.53 -55.17 -32.55
N PRO A 596 3.52 -54.44 -32.03
CA PRO A 596 2.93 -54.73 -30.73
C PRO A 596 2.43 -56.18 -30.61
N GLN A 597 2.73 -56.84 -29.49
CA GLN A 597 2.36 -58.24 -29.26
C GLN A 597 0.83 -58.46 -29.27
N ALA A 598 0.06 -57.42 -28.93
CA ALA A 598 -1.41 -57.42 -28.96
C ALA A 598 -1.99 -57.61 -30.37
N LEU A 599 -1.26 -57.24 -31.42
CA LEU A 599 -1.64 -57.42 -32.83
C LEU A 599 -1.17 -58.78 -33.38
N GLY A 600 -0.46 -59.57 -32.58
CA GLY A 600 0.01 -60.91 -32.90
C GLY A 600 1.49 -61.00 -33.25
N SER A 601 1.92 -62.22 -33.60
CA SER A 601 3.33 -62.49 -33.92
C SER A 601 3.75 -61.77 -35.21
N PHE A 602 4.80 -60.96 -35.14
CA PHE A 602 5.31 -60.23 -36.30
C PHE A 602 5.76 -61.15 -37.44
N GLN A 603 6.28 -62.34 -37.14
CA GLN A 603 6.69 -63.32 -38.16
C GLN A 603 5.48 -63.79 -38.98
N THR A 604 4.34 -63.97 -38.32
CA THR A 604 3.09 -64.38 -38.96
C THR A 604 2.53 -63.24 -39.81
N CYS A 605 2.48 -62.02 -39.25
CA CYS A 605 1.95 -60.84 -39.94
C CYS A 605 2.81 -60.47 -41.16
N ARG A 606 4.14 -60.53 -41.04
CA ARG A 606 5.07 -60.27 -42.15
C ARG A 606 4.94 -61.31 -43.26
N ARG A 607 4.81 -62.60 -42.92
CA ARG A 607 4.60 -63.66 -43.92
C ARG A 607 3.29 -63.45 -44.68
N ARG A 608 2.21 -63.08 -43.97
CA ARG A 608 0.91 -62.77 -44.57
C ARG A 608 0.95 -61.50 -45.41
N TYR A 609 1.65 -60.46 -44.96
CA TYR A 609 1.91 -59.25 -45.74
C TYR A 609 2.56 -59.56 -47.08
N LEU A 610 3.65 -60.35 -47.10
CA LEU A 610 4.33 -60.71 -48.34
C LEU A 610 3.44 -61.56 -49.26
N SER A 611 2.66 -62.48 -48.69
CA SER A 611 1.68 -63.26 -49.45
C SER A 611 0.61 -62.37 -50.09
N TRP A 612 0.01 -61.47 -49.32
CA TRP A 612 -1.04 -60.55 -49.77
C TRP A 612 -0.55 -59.45 -50.71
N LEU A 613 0.75 -59.17 -50.67
CA LEU A 613 1.42 -58.31 -51.64
C LEU A 613 1.57 -59.03 -52.98
N ALA A 614 2.05 -60.28 -52.97
CA ALA A 614 2.28 -61.07 -54.17
C ALA A 614 0.98 -61.47 -54.89
N ASP A 615 -0.10 -61.75 -54.16
CA ASP A 615 -1.41 -62.10 -54.71
C ASP A 615 -2.29 -60.89 -55.07
N GLY A 616 -1.79 -59.66 -54.86
CA GLY A 616 -2.49 -58.41 -55.17
C GLY A 616 -3.64 -58.06 -54.22
N THR A 617 -3.82 -58.79 -53.12
CA THR A 617 -4.86 -58.52 -52.11
C THR A 617 -4.69 -57.14 -51.47
N LEU A 618 -3.45 -56.73 -51.14
CA LEU A 618 -3.22 -55.39 -50.58
C LEU A 618 -3.57 -54.27 -51.56
N THR A 619 -3.32 -54.47 -52.86
CA THR A 619 -3.72 -53.53 -53.91
C THR A 619 -5.24 -53.40 -54.00
N ARG A 620 -5.97 -54.53 -53.93
CA ARG A 620 -7.44 -54.53 -53.89
C ARG A 620 -7.98 -53.80 -52.65
N ILE A 621 -7.36 -54.00 -51.49
CA ILE A 621 -7.71 -53.28 -50.25
C ILE A 621 -7.49 -51.77 -50.40
N CYS A 622 -6.41 -51.33 -51.04
CA CYS A 622 -6.14 -49.91 -51.29
C CYS A 622 -7.13 -49.24 -52.24
N HIS A 623 -7.80 -50.00 -53.10
CA HIS A 623 -8.81 -49.50 -54.04
C HIS A 623 -10.25 -49.72 -53.57
N ALA A 624 -10.47 -50.38 -52.44
CA ALA A 624 -11.80 -50.60 -51.89
C ALA A 624 -12.46 -49.29 -51.47
N ALA A 625 -13.77 -49.16 -51.68
CA ALA A 625 -14.52 -48.01 -51.18
C ALA A 625 -14.70 -48.14 -49.65
N LEU A 626 -13.96 -47.36 -48.87
CA LEU A 626 -14.03 -47.35 -47.41
C LEU A 626 -14.66 -46.06 -46.87
N PRO A 627 -15.27 -46.10 -45.67
CA PRO A 627 -15.72 -44.92 -44.96
C PRO A 627 -14.60 -43.88 -44.79
N ALA A 628 -14.96 -42.58 -44.74
CA ALA A 628 -13.99 -41.49 -44.64
C ALA A 628 -13.03 -41.62 -43.45
N THR A 629 -13.46 -42.25 -42.36
CA THR A 629 -12.66 -42.55 -41.16
C THR A 629 -11.46 -43.46 -41.44
N ASP A 630 -11.56 -44.32 -42.44
CA ASP A 630 -10.55 -45.35 -42.77
C ASP A 630 -9.71 -44.98 -44.01
N GLN A 631 -10.10 -43.93 -44.73
CA GLN A 631 -9.40 -43.47 -45.94
C GLN A 631 -7.98 -42.96 -45.65
N ALA A 632 -7.73 -42.35 -44.48
CA ALA A 632 -6.43 -41.78 -44.14
C ALA A 632 -5.33 -42.87 -44.04
N TRP A 633 -5.61 -43.97 -43.34
CA TRP A 633 -4.67 -45.08 -43.28
C TRP A 633 -4.61 -45.84 -44.61
N GLN A 634 -5.72 -45.93 -45.35
CA GLN A 634 -5.78 -46.58 -46.65
C GLN A 634 -4.89 -45.87 -47.69
N GLN A 635 -4.94 -44.53 -47.73
CA GLN A 635 -4.08 -43.70 -48.59
C GLN A 635 -2.60 -43.85 -48.22
N THR A 636 -2.30 -43.91 -46.92
CA THR A 636 -0.94 -44.13 -46.43
C THR A 636 -0.40 -45.51 -46.83
N LEU A 637 -1.23 -46.55 -46.70
CA LEU A 637 -0.91 -47.89 -47.19
C LEU A 637 -0.71 -47.91 -48.70
N ALA A 638 -1.59 -47.28 -49.48
CA ALA A 638 -1.49 -47.21 -50.95
C ALA A 638 -0.24 -46.45 -51.42
N HIS A 639 0.16 -45.40 -50.69
CA HIS A 639 1.42 -44.71 -50.94
C HIS A 639 2.63 -45.62 -50.68
N ARG A 640 2.62 -46.36 -49.56
CA ARG A 640 3.68 -47.31 -49.22
C ARG A 640 3.90 -48.39 -50.26
N LEU A 641 2.81 -49.01 -50.70
CA LEU A 641 2.88 -50.10 -51.68
C LEU A 641 3.47 -49.63 -53.01
N ARG A 642 3.17 -48.39 -53.42
CA ARG A 642 3.77 -47.77 -54.61
C ARG A 642 5.26 -47.51 -54.44
N THR A 643 5.69 -47.03 -53.27
CA THR A 643 7.11 -46.78 -53.00
C THR A 643 7.92 -48.08 -52.86
N SER A 644 7.35 -49.14 -52.28
CA SER A 644 8.04 -50.43 -52.12
C SER A 644 8.10 -51.29 -53.38
N ALA A 645 7.48 -50.85 -54.48
CA ALA A 645 7.55 -51.53 -55.78
C ALA A 645 8.63 -50.93 -56.71
N GLN A 646 9.28 -49.84 -56.29
CA GLN A 646 10.38 -49.19 -57.01
C GLN A 646 11.77 -49.50 -56.43
N ASP A 647 11.82 -50.14 -55.25
CA ASP A 647 13.00 -50.71 -54.60
C ASP A 647 12.90 -52.25 -54.64
#